data_AF-I0I0J1-F1
#
_entry.id   AF-I0I0J1-F1
#
_cell.length_a   1.000
_cell.length_b   1.000
_cell.length_c   1.000
_cell.angle_alpha   90.00
_cell.angle_beta   90.00
_cell.angle_gamma   90.00
#
_symmetry.space_group_name_H-M   'P 1'
#
loop_
_entity.id
_entity.type
_entity.pdbx_description
1 polymer ?
#
loop_
_entity_poly.entity_id
_entity_poly.type
_entity_poly.pdbx_seq_one_letter_code
_entity_poly.pdbx_strand_id
1 'polypeptide(L)'
;MNYLQGRGSIAIVRAYADWSRFSRYREDLMNHAVDLVQIFSIRAGKNRADIRMALDALETAIQRPQIGTFVVVSGDSDFGPLVTKLREYGKYTLGIGPREVTHPLLMRACDEFVYLETALGEFVGDEGLVESASPDAEAARQLLLKALHIHAQRNELPVLAAKLKQTMLMLDNSFNEASTGNSQFKSWLEQNTDILTLYVKDHQIYVAPREYRPTPEWESRPWGIPAANGQHVAPAAPITASQAGDLASTAKLTLRQQYNQIFTRLKMTSVDFATRRDVLRDIYRELSERPGERTTDELLDELCERYENQGLIRSKTTLRQIWQMGFRQRAFDYRDQVASVHVPVWLSSDIDSEATFVRRAESGFVYAVVNAGLEIDKTELALILLNDSEHTEYIDSLLEDLQQRGLIVEVDGRYVLPGHSSIPFADEPALQPIIYDIENVQIPDNMPRGIEKARSLAKTAMLQRSQDFAASARSYLMACRLQWDAVEAGEPGATLEDLRWYMASYASVRAGELSQIHRDYAHSRPYYLAFFFLVQEDDPLWSRMRGLINPMLSYYWVNAWRELGLNAGNPSLNATTPAEIAVRAATHEDPALCSLWYSMSTALAEVNPGLVRRVASQIRLNRGDSPIYAQVADTLEQMLMQ
;
A
#
# COMPACT_ATOMS: atom_id res chain seq x y z
N MET A 1 2.28 -0.66 28.20
CA MET A 1 3.36 0.27 28.62
C MET A 1 4.19 -0.28 29.78
N ASN A 2 3.57 -0.68 30.90
CA ASN A 2 4.28 -1.23 32.08
C ASN A 2 5.24 -2.37 31.75
N TYR A 3 4.82 -3.31 30.88
CA TYR A 3 5.68 -4.40 30.39
C TYR A 3 7.00 -3.89 29.76
N LEU A 4 6.91 -2.85 28.92
CA LEU A 4 8.06 -2.29 28.21
C LEU A 4 8.98 -1.49 29.14
N GLN A 5 8.41 -0.80 30.14
CA GLN A 5 9.21 -0.10 31.16
C GLN A 5 10.08 -1.06 31.98
N GLY A 6 9.63 -2.30 32.17
CA GLY A 6 10.44 -3.37 32.77
C GLY A 6 11.64 -3.84 31.93
N ARG A 7 11.72 -3.41 30.66
CA ARG A 7 12.75 -3.84 29.70
C ARG A 7 13.72 -2.74 29.29
N GLY A 8 13.55 -1.54 29.83
CA GLY A 8 14.42 -0.40 29.58
C GLY A 8 13.67 0.93 29.64
N SER A 9 14.44 2.03 29.57
CA SER A 9 13.84 3.36 29.43
C SER A 9 13.24 3.53 28.04
N ILE A 10 12.02 4.03 27.99
CA ILE A 10 11.30 4.23 26.74
C ILE A 10 11.55 5.67 26.25
N ALA A 11 12.33 5.81 25.17
CA ALA A 11 12.74 7.11 24.65
C ALA A 11 11.76 7.70 23.62
N ILE A 12 11.11 6.85 22.83
CA ILE A 12 10.14 7.26 21.80
C ILE A 12 9.00 6.25 21.81
N VAL A 13 7.76 6.73 21.84
CA VAL A 13 6.56 5.91 21.63
C VAL A 13 5.68 6.61 20.64
N ARG A 14 5.40 5.94 19.53
CA ARG A 14 4.52 6.45 18.49
C ARG A 14 3.45 5.42 18.20
N ALA A 15 2.23 5.89 18.02
CA ALA A 15 1.15 5.06 17.50
C ALA A 15 0.72 5.61 16.13
N TYR A 16 0.58 4.72 15.16
CA TYR A 16 0.26 5.06 13.77
C TYR A 16 -1.14 4.59 13.44
N ALA A 17 -2.07 5.52 13.30
CA ALA A 17 -3.45 5.18 12.98
C ALA A 17 -4.17 6.35 12.32
N ASP A 18 -5.35 6.06 11.78
CA ASP A 18 -6.31 7.11 11.49
C ASP A 18 -7.02 7.53 12.79
N TRP A 19 -6.46 8.48 13.53
CA TRP A 19 -6.98 8.93 14.82
C TRP A 19 -8.34 9.65 14.73
N SER A 20 -8.84 9.90 13.51
CA SER A 20 -10.24 10.28 13.30
C SER A 20 -11.19 9.11 13.61
N ARG A 21 -10.79 7.88 13.30
CA ARG A 21 -11.56 6.64 13.54
C ARG A 21 -11.38 6.11 14.96
N PHE A 22 -10.19 6.27 15.52
CA PHE A 22 -9.83 5.76 16.85
C PHE A 22 -9.90 6.85 17.93
N SER A 23 -10.85 7.77 17.77
CA SER A 23 -10.95 8.99 18.56
C SER A 23 -11.09 8.72 20.07
N ARG A 24 -11.76 7.62 20.45
CA ARG A 24 -11.96 7.18 21.82
C ARG A 24 -10.68 6.85 22.60
N TYR A 25 -9.60 6.50 21.90
CA TYR A 25 -8.33 6.11 22.52
C TYR A 25 -7.31 7.24 22.59
N ARG A 26 -7.61 8.40 21.99
CA ARG A 26 -6.64 9.50 21.87
C ARG A 26 -6.24 10.05 23.23
N GLU A 27 -7.23 10.33 24.09
CA GLU A 27 -7.00 10.90 25.41
C GLU A 27 -6.18 9.96 26.29
N ASP A 28 -6.55 8.68 26.35
CA ASP A 28 -5.81 7.67 27.11
C ASP A 28 -4.36 7.51 26.62
N LEU A 29 -4.13 7.45 25.31
CA LEU A 29 -2.78 7.32 24.75
C LEU A 29 -1.94 8.58 24.98
N MET A 30 -2.53 9.77 24.85
CA MET A 30 -1.85 11.04 25.16
C MET A 30 -1.49 11.13 26.65
N ASN A 31 -2.37 10.69 27.54
CA ASN A 31 -2.11 10.62 28.99
C ASN A 31 -0.95 9.67 29.33
N HIS A 32 -0.66 8.69 28.46
CA HIS A 32 0.50 7.79 28.56
C HIS A 32 1.71 8.25 27.74
N ALA A 33 1.75 9.52 27.32
CA ALA A 33 2.84 10.13 26.54
C ALA A 33 3.15 9.39 25.21
N VAL A 34 2.11 8.88 24.54
CA VAL A 34 2.23 8.28 23.22
C VAL A 34 2.01 9.34 22.14
N ASP A 35 3.00 9.51 21.26
CA ASP A 35 2.89 10.40 20.10
C ASP A 35 1.93 9.80 19.06
N LEU A 36 0.82 10.48 18.80
CA LEU A 36 -0.20 10.03 17.86
C LEU A 36 0.14 10.49 16.44
N VAL A 37 0.67 9.59 15.61
CA VAL A 37 0.98 9.87 14.21
C VAL A 37 -0.25 9.62 13.36
N GLN A 38 -0.84 10.70 12.83
CA GLN A 38 -2.05 10.65 12.02
C GLN A 38 -1.78 10.09 10.62
N ILE A 39 -2.41 8.95 10.33
CA ILE A 39 -2.41 8.29 9.02
C ILE A 39 -3.84 8.27 8.48
N PHE A 40 -4.19 9.23 7.62
CA PHE A 40 -5.51 9.27 7.01
C PHE A 40 -5.77 8.04 6.15
N SER A 41 -6.79 7.25 6.50
CA SER A 41 -7.20 6.05 5.78
C SER A 41 -8.10 6.44 4.59
N ILE A 42 -7.67 6.10 3.38
CA ILE A 42 -8.29 6.53 2.12
C ILE A 42 -8.88 5.31 1.37
N ARG A 43 -8.45 4.07 1.68
CA ARG A 43 -9.13 2.77 1.39
C ARG A 43 -8.67 1.70 2.38
N ALA A 44 -9.49 0.68 2.62
CA ALA A 44 -9.06 -0.56 3.29
C ALA A 44 -8.01 -1.30 2.45
N GLY A 45 -7.05 -1.98 3.09
CA GLY A 45 -6.01 -2.78 2.41
C GLY A 45 -4.84 -2.01 1.81
N LYS A 46 -4.55 -0.77 2.26
CA LYS A 46 -3.32 -0.04 1.89
C LYS A 46 -2.41 0.15 3.10
N ASN A 47 -1.22 -0.43 3.02
CA ASN A 47 -0.16 -0.49 4.04
C ASN A 47 0.55 0.86 4.31
N ARG A 48 -0.19 1.97 4.40
CA ARG A 48 0.41 3.31 4.58
C ARG A 48 0.89 3.57 6.01
N ALA A 49 0.18 3.02 6.99
CA ALA A 49 0.66 3.04 8.37
C ALA A 49 1.98 2.26 8.45
N ASP A 50 2.04 1.09 7.79
CA ASP A 50 3.21 0.21 7.79
C ASP A 50 4.41 0.86 7.11
N ILE A 51 4.21 1.45 5.92
CA ILE A 51 5.27 2.21 5.22
C ILE A 51 5.74 3.39 6.07
N ARG A 52 4.82 4.18 6.65
CA ARG A 52 5.19 5.35 7.46
C ARG A 52 5.95 4.93 8.72
N MET A 53 5.48 3.89 9.40
CA MET A 53 6.15 3.35 10.57
C MET A 53 7.54 2.81 10.23
N ALA A 54 7.70 2.11 9.11
CA ALA A 54 9.00 1.62 8.65
C ALA A 54 9.98 2.76 8.34
N LEU A 55 9.51 3.82 7.66
CA LEU A 55 10.33 5.01 7.38
C LEU A 55 10.75 5.72 8.66
N ASP A 56 9.80 6.00 9.56
CA ASP A 56 10.08 6.70 10.80
C ASP A 56 11.00 5.87 11.72
N ALA A 57 10.87 4.53 11.73
CA ALA A 57 11.76 3.64 12.47
C ALA A 57 13.18 3.63 11.89
N LEU A 58 13.33 3.55 10.56
CA LEU A 58 14.64 3.57 9.90
C LEU A 58 15.32 4.93 10.03
N GLU A 59 14.58 6.03 9.85
CA GLU A 59 15.08 7.39 10.09
C GLU A 59 15.56 7.55 11.53
N THR A 60 14.79 7.03 12.50
CA THR A 60 15.18 7.03 13.91
C THR A 60 16.45 6.22 14.14
N ALA A 61 16.58 5.05 13.53
CA ALA A 61 17.77 4.21 13.65
C ALA A 61 19.04 4.90 13.12
N ILE A 62 18.90 5.70 12.06
CA ILE A 62 19.99 6.45 11.43
C ILE A 62 20.32 7.73 12.22
N GLN A 63 19.32 8.54 12.54
CA GLN A 63 19.51 9.86 13.17
C GLN A 63 19.76 9.79 14.68
N ARG A 64 19.33 8.71 15.34
CA ARG A 64 19.44 8.52 16.79
C ARG A 64 20.16 7.22 17.11
N PRO A 65 21.50 7.15 16.89
CA PRO A 65 22.27 5.92 17.07
C PRO A 65 22.21 5.38 18.50
N GLN A 66 21.96 6.23 19.50
CA GLN A 66 21.77 5.87 20.92
C GLN A 66 20.54 5.00 21.18
N ILE A 67 19.57 4.97 20.27
CA ILE A 67 18.43 4.05 20.37
C ILE A 67 18.90 2.67 19.93
N GLY A 68 19.10 1.79 20.89
CA GLY A 68 19.58 0.42 20.67
C GLY A 68 18.46 -0.59 20.42
N THR A 69 17.24 -0.31 20.87
CA THR A 69 16.11 -1.24 20.84
C THR A 69 14.91 -0.64 20.13
N PHE A 70 14.32 -1.41 19.22
CA PHE A 70 13.09 -1.10 18.51
C PHE A 70 12.03 -2.13 18.85
N VAL A 71 10.86 -1.66 19.27
CA VAL A 71 9.71 -2.52 19.57
C VAL A 71 8.66 -2.30 18.49
N VAL A 72 8.28 -3.35 17.77
CA VAL A 72 7.22 -3.34 16.77
C VAL A 72 6.00 -4.05 17.35
N VAL A 73 4.93 -3.30 17.60
CA VAL A 73 3.67 -3.86 18.10
C VAL A 73 2.74 -4.10 16.91
N SER A 74 2.83 -5.29 16.31
CA SER A 74 2.03 -5.72 15.16
C SER A 74 2.04 -7.25 15.02
N GLY A 75 0.99 -7.82 14.42
CA GLY A 75 0.95 -9.22 13.98
C GLY A 75 1.29 -9.43 12.50
N ASP A 76 1.51 -8.35 11.74
CA ASP A 76 1.70 -8.38 10.29
C ASP A 76 3.13 -8.80 9.88
N SER A 77 3.24 -9.87 9.08
CA SER A 77 4.52 -10.35 8.54
C SER A 77 5.23 -9.38 7.60
N ASP A 78 4.52 -8.38 7.05
CA ASP A 78 5.12 -7.39 6.14
C ASP A 78 6.19 -6.51 6.83
N PHE A 79 6.29 -6.55 8.17
CA PHE A 79 7.38 -5.90 8.92
C PHE A 79 8.70 -6.67 8.93
N GLY A 80 8.75 -7.91 8.41
CA GLY A 80 9.97 -8.70 8.33
C GLY A 80 11.17 -7.94 7.75
N PRO A 81 11.07 -7.30 6.57
CA PRO A 81 12.15 -6.51 5.98
C PRO A 81 12.61 -5.33 6.84
N LEU A 82 11.69 -4.65 7.55
CA LEU A 82 12.05 -3.58 8.48
C LEU A 82 12.89 -4.13 9.63
N VAL A 83 12.46 -5.25 10.21
CA VAL A 83 13.16 -5.91 11.31
C VAL A 83 14.55 -6.36 10.87
N THR A 84 14.68 -7.01 9.71
CA THR A 84 15.98 -7.37 9.12
C THR A 84 16.86 -6.14 8.96
N LYS A 85 16.32 -5.04 8.43
CA LYS A 85 17.12 -3.85 8.19
C LYS A 85 17.57 -3.17 9.49
N LEU A 86 16.70 -3.08 10.50
CA LEU A 86 17.07 -2.58 11.82
C LEU A 86 18.20 -3.41 12.44
N ARG A 87 18.17 -4.74 12.27
CA ARG A 87 19.25 -5.63 12.70
C ARG A 87 20.55 -5.39 11.96
N GLU A 88 20.51 -5.10 10.66
CA GLU A 88 21.71 -4.69 9.90
C GLU A 88 22.32 -3.39 10.43
N TYR A 89 21.51 -2.48 10.98
CA TYR A 89 21.97 -1.29 11.71
C TYR A 89 22.38 -1.58 13.18
N GLY A 90 22.49 -2.85 13.56
CA GLY A 90 22.91 -3.29 14.90
C GLY A 90 21.87 -3.04 15.98
N LYS A 91 20.58 -2.91 15.61
CA LYS A 91 19.50 -2.66 16.56
C LYS A 91 18.86 -3.95 17.03
N TYR A 92 18.52 -4.00 18.32
CA TYR A 92 17.73 -5.09 18.91
C TYR A 92 16.25 -4.92 18.58
N THR A 93 15.60 -5.98 18.12
CA THR A 93 14.22 -5.95 17.63
C THR A 93 13.29 -6.83 18.46
N LEU A 94 12.27 -6.22 19.08
CA LEU A 94 11.24 -6.90 19.87
C LEU A 94 9.88 -6.79 19.15
N GLY A 95 9.31 -7.91 18.74
CA GLY A 95 7.94 -7.98 18.23
C GLY A 95 6.94 -8.20 19.36
N ILE A 96 5.78 -7.53 19.29
CA ILE A 96 4.62 -7.81 20.14
C ILE A 96 3.38 -7.92 19.27
N GLY A 97 2.63 -9.01 19.36
CA GLY A 97 1.41 -9.18 18.58
C GLY A 97 0.43 -10.19 19.20
N PRO A 98 -0.87 -10.14 18.83
CA PRO A 98 -1.86 -11.07 19.36
C PRO A 98 -1.61 -12.47 18.81
N ARG A 99 -1.78 -13.50 19.64
CA ARG A 99 -1.43 -14.88 19.26
C ARG A 99 -2.22 -15.39 18.06
N GLU A 100 -3.49 -15.03 17.94
CA GLU A 100 -4.39 -15.52 16.90
C GLU A 100 -4.08 -14.99 15.48
N VAL A 101 -3.51 -13.79 15.38
CA VAL A 101 -3.32 -13.09 14.09
C VAL A 101 -1.85 -12.84 13.74
N THR A 102 -0.92 -13.24 14.61
CA THR A 102 0.52 -13.08 14.35
C THR A 102 1.03 -14.18 13.42
N HIS A 103 1.55 -13.77 12.26
CA HIS A 103 2.13 -14.71 11.31
C HIS A 103 3.52 -15.21 11.80
N PRO A 104 3.84 -16.52 11.71
CA PRO A 104 5.12 -17.08 12.19
C PRO A 104 6.38 -16.47 11.59
N LEU A 105 6.29 -15.90 10.38
CA LEU A 105 7.42 -15.22 9.74
C LEU A 105 7.87 -13.96 10.48
N LEU A 106 6.94 -13.19 11.08
CA LEU A 106 7.31 -12.02 11.87
C LEU A 106 8.06 -12.45 13.15
N MET A 107 7.57 -13.50 13.80
CA MET A 107 8.19 -14.05 15.01
C MET A 107 9.63 -14.50 14.74
N ARG A 108 9.89 -15.12 13.57
CA ARG A 108 11.23 -15.56 13.17
C ARG A 108 12.17 -14.42 12.76
N ALA A 109 11.62 -13.27 12.34
CA ALA A 109 12.43 -12.13 11.92
C ALA A 109 12.99 -11.36 13.14
N CYS A 110 12.20 -11.20 14.20
CA CYS A 110 12.57 -10.46 15.40
C CYS A 110 13.67 -11.17 16.21
N ASP A 111 14.45 -10.39 16.97
CA ASP A 111 15.38 -10.96 17.95
C ASP A 111 14.62 -11.56 19.15
N GLU A 112 13.47 -10.98 19.46
CA GLU A 112 12.53 -11.52 20.44
C GLU A 112 11.08 -11.23 20.00
N PHE A 113 10.16 -12.14 20.33
CA PHE A 113 8.73 -11.94 20.13
C PHE A 113 7.95 -12.29 21.39
N VAL A 114 6.99 -11.44 21.75
CA VAL A 114 6.13 -11.63 22.94
C VAL A 114 4.67 -11.51 22.51
N TYR A 115 3.85 -12.48 22.89
CA TYR A 115 2.41 -12.40 22.64
C TYR A 115 1.77 -11.28 23.46
N LEU A 116 0.82 -10.56 22.86
CA LEU A 116 0.17 -9.42 23.48
C LEU A 116 -0.52 -9.81 24.80
N GLU A 117 -1.18 -10.97 24.82
CA GLU A 117 -1.86 -11.56 25.97
C GLU A 117 -0.87 -11.76 27.13
N THR A 118 0.32 -12.29 26.82
CA THR A 118 1.41 -12.46 27.79
C THR A 118 1.95 -11.12 28.29
N ALA A 119 2.08 -10.11 27.41
CA ALA A 119 2.51 -8.77 27.78
C ALA A 119 1.47 -8.03 28.66
N LEU A 120 0.20 -8.41 28.58
CA LEU A 120 -0.90 -7.89 29.40
C LEU A 120 -1.09 -8.65 30.73
N GLY A 121 -0.37 -9.75 30.94
CA GLY A 121 -0.47 -10.57 32.16
C GLY A 121 -1.66 -11.53 32.17
N GLU A 122 -2.24 -11.82 30.99
CA GLU A 122 -3.32 -12.80 30.84
C GLU A 122 -2.70 -14.21 30.81
N PHE A 123 -2.88 -14.96 31.88
CA PHE A 123 -2.53 -16.38 31.94
C PHE A 123 -3.53 -17.19 31.12
N VAL A 124 -3.19 -17.54 29.88
CA VAL A 124 -3.82 -18.68 29.21
C VAL A 124 -3.07 -19.92 29.69
N GLY A 125 -3.75 -20.72 30.51
CA GLY A 125 -3.22 -21.97 31.06
C GLY A 125 -2.71 -22.88 29.95
N ASP A 126 -1.42 -23.17 29.99
CA ASP A 126 -0.82 -24.29 29.30
C ASP A 126 -1.13 -25.54 30.14
N GLU A 127 -2.28 -26.17 29.90
CA GLU A 127 -2.51 -27.53 30.36
C GLU A 127 -1.69 -28.48 29.49
N GLY A 128 -0.46 -28.78 29.92
CA GLY A 128 0.36 -29.74 29.21
C GLY A 128 1.79 -29.87 29.71
N LEU A 129 1.95 -30.63 30.81
CA LEU A 129 3.14 -31.40 31.18
C LEU A 129 4.18 -30.73 32.10
N VAL A 130 4.08 -31.11 33.38
CA VAL A 130 5.11 -31.05 34.41
C VAL A 130 6.20 -32.11 34.14
N GLU A 131 7.46 -31.69 34.27
CA GLU A 131 8.71 -32.42 34.54
C GLU A 131 8.83 -33.92 34.19
N SER A 132 9.58 -34.19 33.13
CA SER A 132 10.58 -35.28 33.11
C SER A 132 11.75 -34.85 32.22
N ALA A 133 12.98 -34.83 32.74
CA ALA A 133 14.17 -34.47 31.97
C ALA A 133 14.32 -35.40 30.75
N SER A 134 14.16 -34.83 29.56
CA SER A 134 14.27 -35.56 28.29
C SER A 134 15.74 -35.89 27.98
N PRO A 135 16.03 -36.98 27.24
CA PRO A 135 17.38 -37.28 26.74
C PRO A 135 17.99 -36.12 25.91
N ASP A 136 17.14 -35.26 25.33
CA ASP A 136 17.54 -34.06 24.59
C ASP A 136 18.14 -32.96 25.49
N ALA A 137 17.73 -32.88 26.75
CA ALA A 137 18.27 -31.90 27.69
C ALA A 137 19.74 -32.19 28.05
N GLU A 138 20.12 -33.45 28.23
CA GLU A 138 21.50 -33.81 28.53
C GLU A 138 22.40 -33.71 27.29
N ALA A 139 21.88 -34.05 26.10
CA ALA A 139 22.60 -33.85 24.83
C ALA A 139 22.90 -32.35 24.57
N ALA A 140 21.92 -31.48 24.83
CA ALA A 140 22.06 -30.04 24.75
C ALA A 140 23.14 -29.49 25.72
N ARG A 141 23.22 -30.03 26.94
CA ARG A 141 24.25 -29.65 27.93
C ARG A 141 25.65 -30.07 27.49
N GLN A 142 25.80 -31.27 26.93
CA GLN A 142 27.08 -31.74 26.38
C GLN A 142 27.54 -30.89 25.19
N LEU A 143 26.60 -30.45 24.33
CA LEU A 143 26.88 -29.55 23.21
C LEU A 143 27.41 -28.18 23.67
N LEU A 144 26.81 -27.62 24.74
CA LEU A 144 27.24 -26.36 25.34
C LEU A 144 28.65 -26.45 25.92
N LEU A 145 28.97 -27.54 26.65
CA LEU A 145 30.32 -27.75 27.18
C LEU A 145 31.37 -27.86 26.06
N LYS A 146 31.06 -28.56 24.96
CA LYS A 146 31.93 -28.64 23.78
C LYS A 146 32.14 -27.26 23.14
N ALA A 147 31.09 -26.48 22.96
CA ALA A 147 31.17 -25.14 22.38
C ALA A 147 32.01 -24.18 23.26
N LEU A 148 31.83 -24.22 24.59
CA LEU A 148 32.65 -23.45 25.54
C LEU A 148 34.11 -23.87 25.50
N HIS A 149 34.41 -25.17 25.35
CA HIS A 149 35.77 -25.67 25.23
C HIS A 149 36.48 -25.15 23.97
N ILE A 150 35.76 -25.06 22.83
CA ILE A 150 36.31 -24.49 21.58
C ILE A 150 36.67 -23.01 21.77
N HIS A 151 35.81 -22.23 22.44
CA HIS A 151 36.10 -20.82 22.72
C HIS A 151 37.21 -20.64 23.77
N ALA A 152 37.35 -21.58 24.71
CA ALA A 152 38.47 -21.63 25.65
C ALA A 152 39.82 -21.80 24.92
N GLN A 153 39.91 -22.75 23.97
CA GLN A 153 41.11 -22.98 23.18
C GLN A 153 41.51 -21.78 22.31
N ARG A 154 40.52 -20.98 21.89
CA ARG A 154 40.74 -19.75 21.11
C ARG A 154 41.02 -18.52 21.98
N ASN A 155 41.07 -18.68 23.30
CA ASN A 155 41.25 -17.61 24.27
C ASN A 155 40.18 -16.50 24.17
N GLU A 156 38.95 -16.89 23.80
CA GLU A 156 37.80 -15.99 23.56
C GLU A 156 36.81 -15.98 24.73
N LEU A 157 37.22 -16.42 25.92
CA LEU A 157 36.39 -16.43 27.13
C LEU A 157 36.58 -15.14 27.96
N PRO A 158 35.50 -14.52 28.47
CA PRO A 158 34.11 -14.94 28.33
C PRO A 158 33.57 -14.64 26.92
N VAL A 159 32.81 -15.58 26.33
CA VAL A 159 32.33 -15.50 24.95
C VAL A 159 30.92 -14.93 24.88
N LEU A 160 30.63 -14.10 23.88
CA LEU A 160 29.28 -13.57 23.66
C LEU A 160 28.26 -14.70 23.47
N ALA A 161 27.12 -14.66 24.17
CA ALA A 161 26.09 -15.69 24.12
C ALA A 161 25.58 -15.97 22.69
N ALA A 162 25.45 -14.93 21.85
CA ALA A 162 25.08 -15.08 20.45
C ALA A 162 26.13 -15.87 19.63
N LYS A 163 27.42 -15.62 19.88
CA LYS A 163 28.53 -16.34 19.22
C LYS A 163 28.61 -17.78 19.72
N LEU A 164 28.35 -18.00 21.01
CA LEU A 164 28.29 -19.35 21.59
C LEU A 164 27.15 -20.18 20.97
N LYS A 165 25.96 -19.59 20.81
CA LYS A 165 24.82 -20.24 20.14
C LYS A 165 25.13 -20.62 18.70
N GLN A 166 25.78 -19.74 17.94
CA GLN A 166 26.22 -20.03 16.57
C GLN A 166 27.19 -21.22 16.54
N THR A 167 28.14 -21.29 17.47
CA THR A 167 29.06 -22.42 17.58
C THR A 167 28.34 -23.72 17.93
N MET A 168 27.32 -23.68 18.80
CA MET A 168 26.50 -24.86 19.10
C MET A 168 25.72 -25.35 17.87
N LEU A 169 25.11 -24.44 17.10
CA LEU A 169 24.38 -24.78 15.87
C LEU A 169 25.28 -25.28 14.73
N MET A 170 26.55 -24.87 14.72
CA MET A 170 27.55 -25.42 13.79
C MET A 170 27.99 -26.83 14.16
N LEU A 171 28.03 -27.16 15.46
CA LEU A 171 28.37 -28.49 15.96
C LEU A 171 27.19 -29.47 15.82
N ASP A 172 25.97 -28.98 16.03
CA ASP A 172 24.73 -29.74 15.86
C ASP A 172 23.60 -28.81 15.40
N ASN A 173 23.18 -28.98 14.15
CA ASN A 173 22.15 -28.15 13.53
C ASN A 173 20.73 -28.43 14.06
N SER A 174 20.55 -29.52 14.81
CA SER A 174 19.27 -29.93 15.37
C SER A 174 18.98 -29.30 16.74
N PHE A 175 19.99 -28.65 17.33
CA PHE A 175 19.86 -27.99 18.63
C PHE A 175 18.79 -26.89 18.61
N ASN A 176 17.83 -27.01 19.52
CA ASN A 176 16.76 -26.03 19.72
C ASN A 176 16.41 -25.94 21.20
N GLU A 177 16.48 -24.76 21.80
CA GLU A 177 16.22 -24.59 23.24
C GLU A 177 14.75 -24.83 23.62
N ALA A 178 13.84 -24.67 22.65
CA ALA A 178 12.44 -24.99 22.83
C ALA A 178 12.21 -26.48 23.10
N SER A 179 13.09 -27.38 22.61
CA SER A 179 12.99 -28.82 22.92
C SER A 179 13.29 -29.14 24.38
N THR A 180 13.94 -28.22 25.09
CA THR A 180 14.25 -28.31 26.53
C THR A 180 13.27 -27.51 27.40
N GLY A 181 12.14 -27.07 26.84
CA GLY A 181 11.12 -26.28 27.56
C GLY A 181 11.48 -24.80 27.77
N ASN A 182 12.52 -24.31 27.09
CA ASN A 182 12.99 -22.93 27.22
C ASN A 182 12.59 -22.09 26.01
N SER A 183 11.91 -20.98 26.25
CA SER A 183 11.47 -20.05 25.20
C SER A 183 12.62 -19.21 24.61
N GLN A 184 13.75 -19.10 25.31
CA GLN A 184 14.92 -18.32 24.89
C GLN A 184 16.23 -19.02 25.26
N PHE A 185 17.28 -18.84 24.45
CA PHE A 185 18.63 -19.34 24.76
C PHE A 185 19.19 -18.73 26.04
N LYS A 186 18.84 -17.48 26.34
CA LYS A 186 19.19 -16.83 27.61
C LYS A 186 18.58 -17.57 28.80
N SER A 187 17.28 -17.85 28.78
CA SER A 187 16.59 -18.60 29.85
C SER A 187 17.17 -20.00 30.01
N TRP A 188 17.53 -20.65 28.90
CA TRP A 188 18.22 -21.92 28.93
C TRP A 188 19.63 -21.84 29.57
N LEU A 189 20.42 -20.80 29.28
CA LEU A 189 21.71 -20.57 29.94
C LEU A 189 21.55 -20.24 31.43
N GLU A 190 20.52 -19.49 31.81
CA GLU A 190 20.17 -19.17 33.20
C GLU A 190 19.81 -20.43 34.01
N GLN A 191 19.17 -21.42 33.37
CA GLN A 191 18.90 -22.74 33.97
C GLN A 191 20.15 -23.63 34.08
N ASN A 192 21.20 -23.36 33.31
CA ASN A 192 22.46 -24.14 33.30
C ASN A 192 23.61 -23.44 34.03
N THR A 193 23.30 -22.49 34.92
CA THR A 193 24.28 -21.76 35.77
C THR A 193 25.07 -22.67 36.71
N ASP A 194 24.72 -23.94 36.83
CA ASP A 194 25.49 -24.93 37.57
C ASP A 194 26.85 -25.26 36.91
N ILE A 195 26.94 -25.15 35.57
CA ILE A 195 28.15 -25.44 34.77
C ILE A 195 28.81 -24.19 34.13
N LEU A 196 28.14 -23.03 34.14
CA LEU A 196 28.61 -21.78 33.53
C LEU A 196 28.44 -20.56 34.45
N THR A 197 29.18 -19.50 34.15
CA THR A 197 29.00 -18.16 34.74
C THR A 197 28.60 -17.17 33.64
N LEU A 198 27.61 -16.33 33.94
CA LEU A 198 27.15 -15.25 33.06
C LEU A 198 27.78 -13.92 33.48
N TYR A 199 28.28 -13.17 32.51
CA TYR A 199 28.82 -11.82 32.66
C TYR A 199 27.99 -10.87 31.80
N VAL A 200 27.79 -9.65 32.27
CA VAL A 200 27.09 -8.60 31.52
C VAL A 200 28.06 -7.44 31.30
N LYS A 201 28.31 -7.11 30.03
CA LYS A 201 29.14 -5.97 29.62
C LYS A 201 28.47 -5.31 28.43
N ASP A 202 28.36 -3.98 28.43
CA ASP A 202 27.74 -3.20 27.36
C ASP A 202 26.31 -3.68 26.97
N HIS A 203 25.50 -4.06 27.96
CA HIS A 203 24.16 -4.65 27.80
C HIS A 203 24.12 -5.99 27.04
N GLN A 204 25.27 -6.62 26.82
CA GLN A 204 25.41 -7.92 26.17
C GLN A 204 25.78 -9.00 27.19
N ILE A 205 25.33 -10.23 26.92
CA ILE A 205 25.56 -11.39 27.77
C ILE A 205 26.77 -12.16 27.26
N TYR A 206 27.74 -12.33 28.13
CA TYR A 206 28.91 -13.16 27.92
C TYR A 206 28.87 -14.38 28.84
N VAL A 207 29.41 -15.50 28.37
CA VAL A 207 29.33 -16.80 29.02
C VAL A 207 30.75 -17.34 29.17
N ALA A 208 31.08 -17.85 30.35
CA ALA A 208 32.30 -18.63 30.53
C ALA A 208 32.01 -19.88 31.38
N PRO A 209 32.89 -20.89 31.36
CA PRO A 209 32.83 -22.00 32.30
C PRO A 209 32.88 -21.48 33.74
N ARG A 210 32.22 -22.17 34.67
CA ARG A 210 32.13 -21.76 36.07
C ARG A 210 33.49 -21.54 36.76
N GLU A 211 34.52 -22.26 36.30
CA GLU A 211 35.90 -22.17 36.82
C GLU A 211 36.70 -20.99 36.26
N TYR A 212 36.15 -20.24 35.30
CA TYR A 212 36.81 -19.09 34.69
C TYR A 212 37.01 -17.97 35.71
N ARG A 213 38.25 -17.51 35.88
CA ARG A 213 38.59 -16.38 36.74
C ARG A 213 38.59 -15.09 35.91
N PRO A 214 37.67 -14.14 36.18
CA PRO A 214 37.60 -12.89 35.42
C PRO A 214 38.87 -12.05 35.60
N THR A 215 39.33 -11.43 34.52
CA THR A 215 40.29 -10.32 34.58
C THR A 215 39.61 -9.06 35.15
N PRO A 216 40.38 -8.05 35.64
CA PRO A 216 39.84 -6.86 36.32
C PRO A 216 38.78 -6.06 35.52
N GLU A 217 38.72 -6.26 34.20
CA GLU A 217 37.71 -5.65 33.33
C GLU A 217 36.29 -6.22 33.48
N TRP A 218 36.12 -7.32 34.22
CA TRP A 218 34.87 -8.09 34.29
C TRP A 218 34.26 -8.15 35.71
N GLU A 219 34.59 -7.21 36.61
CA GLU A 219 34.06 -7.19 37.98
C GLU A 219 32.53 -7.35 38.03
N SER A 220 32.08 -8.32 38.84
CA SER A 220 30.69 -8.70 39.01
C SER A 220 29.89 -7.64 39.76
N ARG A 221 28.85 -7.08 39.12
CA ARG A 221 27.82 -6.28 39.81
C ARG A 221 26.57 -7.15 40.04
N PRO A 222 26.29 -7.60 41.28
CA PRO A 222 24.99 -8.17 41.62
C PRO A 222 23.92 -7.07 41.65
N TRP A 223 22.73 -7.40 41.15
CA TRP A 223 21.62 -6.47 40.89
C TRP A 223 20.86 -6.07 42.18
N GLY A 224 20.67 -4.75 42.40
CA GLY A 224 19.59 -4.21 43.23
C GLY A 224 19.93 -3.51 44.55
N ILE A 225 20.48 -2.28 44.51
CA ILE A 225 20.28 -1.18 45.50
C ILE A 225 20.51 0.16 44.75
N PRO A 226 19.66 1.20 44.87
CA PRO A 226 19.93 2.50 44.24
C PRO A 226 20.89 3.35 45.11
N ALA A 227 21.89 3.98 44.48
CA ALA A 227 22.71 5.00 45.12
C ALA A 227 22.20 6.41 44.77
N ALA A 228 22.12 7.27 45.79
CA ALA A 228 21.63 8.63 45.73
C ALA A 228 22.69 9.65 45.22
N ASN A 229 22.16 10.71 44.61
CA ASN A 229 22.72 12.06 44.40
C ASN A 229 24.00 12.29 43.58
N GLY A 230 23.80 13.03 42.47
CA GLY A 230 24.41 14.36 42.28
C GLY A 230 25.59 14.49 41.31
N GLN A 231 25.39 15.13 40.15
CA GLN A 231 25.96 16.46 39.79
C GLN A 231 25.83 16.79 38.29
N HIS A 232 25.65 18.09 38.04
CA HIS A 232 25.41 18.82 36.79
C HIS A 232 26.45 18.64 35.67
N VAL A 233 26.00 18.80 34.41
CA VAL A 233 26.66 19.67 33.41
C VAL A 233 25.60 20.37 32.53
N ALA A 234 25.82 21.67 32.27
CA ALA A 234 24.95 22.66 31.62
C ALA A 234 24.99 22.63 30.06
N PRO A 235 24.06 23.31 29.35
CA PRO A 235 23.88 23.18 27.89
C PRO A 235 24.70 24.20 27.07
N ALA A 236 25.10 23.81 25.85
CA ALA A 236 25.69 24.71 24.85
C ALA A 236 24.64 25.19 23.82
N ALA A 237 24.82 26.44 23.38
CA ALA A 237 23.89 27.32 22.67
C ALA A 237 23.70 27.00 21.16
N PRO A 238 22.68 27.60 20.48
CA PRO A 238 22.26 27.21 19.13
C PRO A 238 23.05 27.92 18.01
N ILE A 239 23.24 27.21 16.90
CA ILE A 239 23.87 27.74 15.68
C ILE A 239 22.82 28.50 14.85
N THR A 240 23.15 29.74 14.52
CA THR A 240 22.36 30.69 13.71
C THR A 240 22.25 30.32 12.23
N ALA A 241 21.07 30.59 11.67
CA ALA A 241 20.72 30.46 10.26
C ALA A 241 21.51 31.42 9.36
N SER A 242 22.34 30.89 8.44
CA SER A 242 22.79 31.62 7.24
C SER A 242 23.35 30.71 6.12
N GLN A 243 22.90 29.46 5.99
CA GLN A 243 23.27 28.58 4.85
C GLN A 243 22.09 27.72 4.37
N ALA A 244 20.94 28.36 4.12
CA ALA A 244 19.76 27.72 3.51
C ALA A 244 19.42 28.40 2.17
N GLY A 245 20.41 28.50 1.30
CA GLY A 245 20.27 29.08 -0.04
C GLY A 245 21.23 28.39 -0.98
N ASP A 246 20.92 27.13 -1.31
CA ASP A 246 21.33 26.40 -2.51
C ASP A 246 21.13 24.91 -2.25
N LEU A 247 19.94 24.38 -2.57
CA LEU A 247 19.64 22.95 -2.84
C LEU A 247 18.14 22.81 -3.15
N ALA A 248 17.67 23.53 -4.16
CA ALA A 248 16.36 23.31 -4.77
C ALA A 248 16.47 23.18 -6.30
N SER A 249 17.43 22.37 -6.76
CA SER A 249 17.31 21.74 -8.08
C SER A 249 16.53 20.44 -7.88
N THR A 250 15.24 20.45 -8.21
CA THR A 250 14.49 19.21 -8.43
C THR A 250 15.16 18.48 -9.59
N ALA A 251 16.06 17.55 -9.30
CA ALA A 251 16.65 16.69 -10.31
C ALA A 251 15.52 15.95 -11.01
N LYS A 252 15.32 16.19 -12.32
CA LYS A 252 14.38 15.42 -13.13
C LYS A 252 14.80 13.95 -13.02
N LEU A 253 13.85 13.09 -12.65
CA LEU A 253 14.07 11.64 -12.60
C LEU A 253 14.62 11.16 -13.96
N THR A 254 15.58 10.24 -13.95
CA THR A 254 16.09 9.65 -15.20
C THR A 254 14.99 8.81 -15.87
N LEU A 255 15.06 8.60 -17.19
CA LEU A 255 14.07 7.78 -17.91
C LEU A 255 13.94 6.37 -17.29
N ARG A 256 15.07 5.75 -16.93
CA ARG A 256 15.09 4.48 -16.18
C ARG A 256 14.26 4.51 -14.90
N GLN A 257 14.40 5.56 -14.10
CA GLN A 257 13.63 5.71 -12.86
C GLN A 257 12.14 5.88 -13.15
N GLN A 258 11.80 6.61 -14.21
CA GLN A 258 10.40 6.80 -14.63
C GLN A 258 9.78 5.49 -15.13
N TYR A 259 10.50 4.70 -15.92
CA TYR A 259 10.06 3.36 -16.37
C TYR A 259 9.83 2.42 -15.18
N ASN A 260 10.81 2.32 -14.28
CA ASN A 260 10.70 1.46 -13.10
C ASN A 260 9.53 1.86 -12.18
N GLN A 261 9.26 3.16 -12.04
CA GLN A 261 8.08 3.64 -11.30
C GLN A 261 6.77 3.18 -11.95
N ILE A 262 6.65 3.28 -13.28
CA ILE A 262 5.47 2.83 -14.02
C ILE A 262 5.28 1.33 -13.87
N PHE A 263 6.34 0.54 -14.09
CA PHE A 263 6.24 -0.91 -14.03
C PHE A 263 5.95 -1.43 -12.62
N THR A 264 6.53 -0.80 -11.59
CA THR A 264 6.23 -1.12 -10.19
C THR A 264 4.78 -0.79 -9.86
N ARG A 265 4.27 0.37 -10.31
CA ARG A 265 2.87 0.75 -10.14
C ARG A 265 1.91 -0.25 -10.80
N LEU A 266 2.30 -0.78 -11.96
CA LEU A 266 1.53 -1.77 -12.72
C LEU A 266 1.77 -3.23 -12.29
N LYS A 267 2.61 -3.43 -11.25
CA LYS A 267 3.02 -4.75 -10.74
C LYS A 267 3.64 -5.65 -11.83
N MET A 268 4.45 -5.06 -12.71
CA MET A 268 5.11 -5.76 -13.81
C MET A 268 6.59 -6.08 -13.54
N THR A 269 7.20 -5.52 -12.49
CA THR A 269 8.62 -5.68 -12.12
C THR A 269 8.91 -6.71 -11.03
N SER A 270 7.89 -7.30 -10.40
CA SER A 270 8.05 -8.22 -9.27
C SER A 270 8.60 -9.61 -9.64
N VAL A 271 8.67 -9.92 -10.94
CA VAL A 271 9.08 -11.24 -11.44
C VAL A 271 10.30 -11.08 -12.33
N ASP A 272 11.34 -11.86 -12.06
CA ASP A 272 12.55 -11.87 -12.87
C ASP A 272 12.28 -12.37 -14.31
N PHE A 273 13.15 -11.98 -15.23
CA PHE A 273 13.01 -12.25 -16.66
C PHE A 273 12.90 -13.75 -16.99
N ALA A 274 13.73 -14.59 -16.37
CA ALA A 274 13.78 -16.01 -16.67
C ALA A 274 12.49 -16.69 -16.21
N THR A 275 12.08 -16.44 -14.96
CA THR A 275 10.82 -16.96 -14.43
C THR A 275 9.62 -16.47 -15.24
N ARG A 276 9.60 -15.21 -15.65
CA ARG A 276 8.52 -14.63 -16.46
C ARG A 276 8.36 -15.36 -17.79
N ARG A 277 9.45 -15.55 -18.53
CA ARG A 277 9.40 -16.24 -19.82
C ARG A 277 9.06 -17.71 -19.68
N ASP A 278 9.64 -18.41 -18.70
CA ASP A 278 9.32 -19.81 -18.45
C ASP A 278 7.82 -20.01 -18.21
N VAL A 279 7.23 -19.19 -17.34
CA VAL A 279 5.80 -19.29 -17.02
C VAL A 279 4.93 -18.93 -18.23
N LEU A 280 5.28 -17.89 -19.01
CA LEU A 280 4.53 -17.56 -20.23
C LEU A 280 4.57 -18.71 -21.26
N ARG A 281 5.71 -19.38 -21.41
CA ARG A 281 5.84 -20.54 -22.29
C ARG A 281 5.01 -21.71 -21.83
N ASP A 282 5.03 -22.02 -20.53
CA ASP A 282 4.22 -23.10 -19.98
C ASP A 282 2.72 -22.79 -20.11
N ILE A 283 2.29 -21.54 -19.87
CA ILE A 283 0.91 -21.10 -20.14
C ILE A 283 0.54 -21.32 -21.61
N TYR A 284 1.39 -20.88 -22.53
CA TYR A 284 1.16 -21.08 -23.97
C TYR A 284 1.02 -22.57 -24.30
N ARG A 285 1.93 -23.42 -23.80
CA ARG A 285 1.91 -24.86 -24.07
C ARG A 285 0.62 -25.50 -23.61
N GLU A 286 0.19 -25.23 -22.38
CA GLU A 286 -1.06 -25.80 -21.85
C GLU A 286 -2.29 -25.35 -22.65
N LEU A 287 -2.37 -24.06 -23.02
CA LEU A 287 -3.51 -23.55 -23.78
C LEU A 287 -3.49 -23.96 -25.26
N SER A 288 -2.31 -24.20 -25.83
CA SER A 288 -2.16 -24.69 -27.19
C SER A 288 -2.47 -26.19 -27.31
N GLU A 289 -2.10 -26.99 -26.30
CA GLU A 289 -2.36 -28.44 -26.28
C GLU A 289 -3.82 -28.74 -25.88
N ARG A 290 -4.39 -27.94 -24.96
CA ARG A 290 -5.71 -28.18 -24.34
C ARG A 290 -6.58 -26.91 -24.35
N PRO A 291 -6.97 -26.41 -25.53
CA PRO A 291 -7.69 -25.14 -25.66
C PRO A 291 -9.11 -25.21 -25.04
N GLY A 292 -9.35 -24.41 -23.98
CA GLY A 292 -10.66 -24.32 -23.34
C GLY A 292 -11.04 -25.48 -22.45
N GLU A 293 -10.12 -26.38 -22.14
CA GLU A 293 -10.37 -27.51 -21.23
C GLU A 293 -10.39 -27.06 -19.77
N ARG A 294 -9.68 -25.96 -19.46
CA ARG A 294 -9.48 -25.47 -18.09
C ARG A 294 -9.84 -24.01 -17.94
N THR A 295 -10.25 -23.67 -16.73
CA THR A 295 -10.38 -22.29 -16.28
C THR A 295 -9.00 -21.68 -15.97
N THR A 296 -8.95 -20.35 -15.82
CA THR A 296 -7.71 -19.69 -15.41
C THR A 296 -7.22 -20.19 -14.05
N ASP A 297 -8.11 -20.38 -13.08
CA ASP A 297 -7.70 -20.78 -11.73
C ASP A 297 -7.13 -22.20 -11.69
N GLU A 298 -7.78 -23.16 -12.35
CA GLU A 298 -7.32 -24.55 -12.47
C GLU A 298 -5.96 -24.64 -13.17
N LEU A 299 -5.78 -23.90 -14.27
CA LEU A 299 -4.50 -23.85 -14.97
C LEU A 299 -3.37 -23.37 -14.06
N LEU A 300 -3.61 -22.31 -13.30
CA LEU A 300 -2.60 -21.73 -12.43
C LEU A 300 -2.29 -22.64 -11.22
N ASP A 301 -3.28 -23.37 -10.69
CA ASP A 301 -3.07 -24.35 -9.62
C ASP A 301 -2.20 -25.51 -10.09
N GLU A 302 -2.50 -26.10 -11.24
CA GLU A 302 -1.69 -27.19 -11.78
C GLU A 302 -0.25 -26.76 -12.11
N LEU A 303 -0.07 -25.56 -12.65
CA LEU A 303 1.27 -25.02 -12.87
C LEU A 303 2.02 -24.82 -11.55
N CYS A 304 1.33 -24.34 -10.50
CA CYS A 304 1.90 -24.21 -9.16
C CYS A 304 2.38 -25.56 -8.62
N GLU A 305 1.51 -26.58 -8.63
CA GLU A 305 1.84 -27.94 -8.20
C GLU A 305 2.99 -28.54 -9.02
N ARG A 306 3.00 -28.31 -10.33
CA ARG A 306 4.09 -28.79 -11.21
C ARG A 306 5.43 -28.17 -10.85
N TYR A 307 5.47 -26.87 -10.58
CA TYR A 307 6.70 -26.19 -10.17
C TYR A 307 7.16 -26.63 -8.79
N GLU A 308 6.24 -26.82 -7.84
CA GLU A 308 6.54 -27.36 -6.51
C GLU A 308 7.18 -28.75 -6.60
N ASN A 309 6.64 -29.63 -7.44
CA ASN A 309 7.19 -30.96 -7.70
C ASN A 309 8.59 -30.94 -8.35
N GLN A 310 8.91 -29.87 -9.09
CA GLN A 310 10.24 -29.64 -9.68
C GLN A 310 11.21 -28.92 -8.73
N GLY A 311 10.77 -28.56 -7.51
CA GLY A 311 11.57 -27.78 -6.56
C GLY A 311 11.71 -26.30 -6.93
N LEU A 312 10.85 -25.78 -7.82
CA LEU A 312 10.83 -24.38 -8.24
C LEU A 312 9.79 -23.60 -7.40
N ILE A 313 10.26 -22.61 -6.64
CA ILE A 313 9.37 -21.80 -5.77
C ILE A 313 8.65 -20.73 -6.62
N ARG A 314 7.47 -21.06 -7.13
CA ARG A 314 6.64 -20.16 -7.97
C ARG A 314 5.20 -20.11 -7.45
N SER A 315 4.90 -19.14 -6.58
CA SER A 315 3.58 -19.02 -5.94
C SER A 315 2.44 -18.75 -6.94
N LYS A 316 1.21 -19.19 -6.64
CA LYS A 316 -0.01 -18.85 -7.41
C LYS A 316 -0.19 -17.34 -7.62
N THR A 317 0.23 -16.51 -6.66
CA THR A 317 0.23 -15.05 -6.77
C THR A 317 1.16 -14.56 -7.88
N THR A 318 2.37 -15.11 -7.95
CA THR A 318 3.36 -14.81 -9.01
C THR A 318 2.84 -15.24 -10.38
N LEU A 319 2.29 -16.45 -10.48
CA LEU A 319 1.71 -16.94 -11.74
C LEU A 319 0.54 -16.06 -12.22
N ARG A 320 -0.32 -15.64 -11.29
CA ARG A 320 -1.42 -14.71 -11.58
C ARG A 320 -0.93 -13.34 -12.08
N GLN A 321 0.19 -12.83 -11.56
CA GLN A 321 0.78 -11.58 -12.05
C GLN A 321 1.27 -11.72 -13.50
N ILE A 322 1.92 -12.83 -13.83
CA ILE A 322 2.39 -13.12 -15.19
C ILE A 322 1.21 -13.33 -16.14
N TRP A 323 0.18 -14.06 -15.71
CA TRP A 323 -1.08 -14.20 -16.44
C TRP A 323 -1.70 -12.84 -16.79
N GLN A 324 -1.75 -11.92 -15.82
CA GLN A 324 -2.30 -10.58 -16.04
C GLN A 324 -1.59 -9.80 -17.15
N MET A 325 -0.33 -10.10 -17.46
CA MET A 325 0.37 -9.46 -18.58
C MET A 325 -0.27 -9.83 -19.92
N GLY A 326 -0.49 -11.12 -20.16
CA GLY A 326 -1.20 -11.59 -21.36
C GLY A 326 -2.64 -11.06 -21.41
N PHE A 327 -3.32 -11.05 -20.27
CA PHE A 327 -4.71 -10.57 -20.18
C PHE A 327 -4.85 -9.10 -20.59
N ARG A 328 -3.99 -8.21 -20.06
CA ARG A 328 -4.00 -6.77 -20.40
C ARG A 328 -3.70 -6.53 -21.87
N GLN A 329 -2.93 -7.42 -22.48
CA GLN A 329 -2.57 -7.36 -23.90
C GLN A 329 -3.48 -8.24 -24.76
N ARG A 330 -4.69 -8.59 -24.30
CA ARG A 330 -5.69 -9.35 -25.06
C ARG A 330 -5.12 -10.63 -25.69
N ALA A 331 -4.24 -11.31 -24.96
CA ALA A 331 -3.64 -12.56 -25.42
C ALA A 331 -4.55 -13.78 -25.23
N PHE A 332 -5.67 -13.61 -24.52
CA PHE A 332 -6.62 -14.67 -24.20
C PHE A 332 -8.00 -14.35 -24.78
N ASP A 333 -8.71 -15.41 -25.15
CA ASP A 333 -10.10 -15.39 -25.60
C ASP A 333 -10.97 -16.20 -24.62
N TYR A 334 -12.15 -15.67 -24.32
CA TYR A 334 -13.15 -16.26 -23.41
C TYR A 334 -14.48 -16.58 -24.13
N ARG A 335 -14.50 -16.54 -25.48
CA ARG A 335 -15.66 -16.87 -26.34
C ARG A 335 -16.95 -16.15 -25.91
N ASP A 336 -16.91 -14.82 -25.95
CA ASP A 336 -18.01 -13.91 -25.60
C ASP A 336 -18.49 -13.96 -24.13
N GLN A 337 -17.84 -14.76 -23.27
CA GLN A 337 -18.12 -14.75 -21.83
C GLN A 337 -17.36 -13.63 -21.14
N VAL A 338 -17.92 -13.15 -20.03
CA VAL A 338 -17.24 -12.18 -19.16
C VAL A 338 -15.98 -12.84 -18.60
N ALA A 339 -14.83 -12.27 -18.92
CA ALA A 339 -13.55 -12.79 -18.47
C ALA A 339 -13.52 -12.90 -16.94
N SER A 340 -13.33 -14.12 -16.45
CA SER A 340 -13.20 -14.40 -15.02
C SER A 340 -12.25 -15.56 -14.81
N VAL A 341 -11.82 -15.75 -13.56
CA VAL A 341 -10.90 -16.83 -13.20
C VAL A 341 -11.53 -18.22 -13.30
N HIS A 342 -12.87 -18.29 -13.35
CA HIS A 342 -13.67 -19.51 -13.35
C HIS A 342 -14.27 -19.85 -14.72
N VAL A 343 -13.90 -19.11 -15.76
CA VAL A 343 -14.37 -19.35 -17.13
C VAL A 343 -13.26 -20.03 -17.93
N PRO A 344 -13.58 -21.01 -18.79
CA PRO A 344 -12.61 -21.62 -19.69
C PRO A 344 -11.90 -20.60 -20.58
N VAL A 345 -10.64 -20.86 -20.87
CA VAL A 345 -9.78 -19.88 -21.56
C VAL A 345 -9.09 -20.49 -22.78
N TRP A 346 -9.00 -19.68 -23.84
CA TRP A 346 -8.31 -19.98 -25.09
C TRP A 346 -7.19 -18.96 -25.34
N LEU A 347 -6.22 -19.33 -26.16
CA LEU A 347 -5.35 -18.34 -26.80
C LEU A 347 -6.18 -17.52 -27.78
N SER A 348 -5.86 -16.23 -27.89
CA SER A 348 -6.46 -15.38 -28.92
C SER A 348 -6.16 -15.93 -30.31
N SER A 349 -7.13 -15.83 -31.22
CA SER A 349 -7.05 -16.39 -32.59
C SER A 349 -5.90 -15.83 -33.43
N ASP A 350 -5.35 -14.67 -33.05
CA ASP A 350 -4.22 -14.00 -33.67
C ASP A 350 -2.86 -14.41 -33.06
N ILE A 351 -2.82 -15.45 -32.22
CA ILE A 351 -1.62 -16.05 -31.65
C ILE A 351 -1.37 -17.42 -32.27
N ASP A 352 -0.35 -17.49 -33.12
CA ASP A 352 0.01 -18.67 -33.92
C ASP A 352 1.23 -19.44 -33.41
N SER A 353 1.96 -18.88 -32.44
CA SER A 353 3.22 -19.42 -31.95
C SER A 353 3.52 -18.96 -30.53
N GLU A 354 4.38 -19.72 -29.84
CA GLU A 354 4.88 -19.39 -28.50
C GLU A 354 5.57 -18.01 -28.51
N ALA A 355 6.37 -17.74 -29.55
CA ALA A 355 7.07 -16.47 -29.70
C ALA A 355 6.09 -15.30 -29.83
N THR A 356 5.00 -15.46 -30.60
CA THR A 356 3.93 -14.46 -30.71
C THR A 356 3.23 -14.24 -29.37
N PHE A 357 2.92 -15.30 -28.62
CA PHE A 357 2.29 -15.19 -27.29
C PHE A 357 3.16 -14.42 -26.30
N VAL A 358 4.43 -14.80 -26.18
CA VAL A 358 5.37 -14.14 -25.25
C VAL A 358 5.55 -12.69 -25.64
N ARG A 359 5.78 -12.39 -26.92
CA ARG A 359 5.89 -11.02 -27.44
C ARG A 359 4.63 -10.20 -27.13
N ARG A 360 3.44 -10.77 -27.34
CA ARG A 360 2.16 -10.11 -27.03
C ARG A 360 2.04 -9.77 -25.54
N ALA A 361 2.35 -10.71 -24.65
CA ALA A 361 2.32 -10.46 -23.21
C ALA A 361 3.36 -9.41 -22.77
N GLU A 362 4.59 -9.46 -23.29
CA GLU A 362 5.67 -8.52 -22.95
C GLU A 362 5.45 -7.12 -23.57
N SER A 363 4.68 -6.99 -24.66
CA SER A 363 4.38 -5.70 -25.29
C SER A 363 3.73 -4.70 -24.32
N GLY A 364 3.07 -5.20 -23.27
CA GLY A 364 2.47 -4.37 -22.23
C GLY A 364 3.44 -3.47 -21.48
N PHE A 365 4.74 -3.82 -21.43
CA PHE A 365 5.76 -2.95 -20.85
C PHE A 365 5.94 -1.69 -21.70
N VAL A 366 6.14 -1.86 -23.01
CA VAL A 366 6.35 -0.73 -23.91
C VAL A 366 5.06 0.09 -24.06
N TYR A 367 3.90 -0.56 -24.14
CA TYR A 367 2.60 0.11 -24.12
C TYR A 367 2.42 0.99 -22.87
N ALA A 368 2.84 0.51 -21.69
CA ALA A 368 2.75 1.29 -20.46
C ALA A 368 3.61 2.56 -20.48
N VAL A 369 4.75 2.54 -21.18
CA VAL A 369 5.62 3.71 -21.36
C VAL A 369 4.98 4.71 -22.33
N VAL A 370 4.46 4.23 -23.47
CA VAL A 370 3.75 5.06 -24.45
C VAL A 370 2.49 5.69 -23.84
N ASN A 371 1.68 4.91 -23.12
CA ASN A 371 0.49 5.40 -22.41
C ASN A 371 0.83 6.43 -21.34
N ALA A 372 2.02 6.36 -20.74
CA ALA A 372 2.49 7.38 -19.80
C ALA A 372 3.00 8.67 -20.50
N GLY A 373 3.06 8.68 -21.83
CA GLY A 373 3.55 9.80 -22.63
C GLY A 373 5.06 10.04 -22.48
N LEU A 374 5.81 8.99 -22.15
CA LEU A 374 7.26 9.04 -22.04
C LEU A 374 7.93 8.69 -23.37
N GLU A 375 9.12 9.27 -23.61
CA GLU A 375 9.95 8.88 -24.74
C GLU A 375 10.40 7.42 -24.61
N ILE A 376 10.55 6.73 -25.73
CA ILE A 376 11.03 5.35 -25.80
C ILE A 376 12.54 5.35 -25.96
N ASP A 377 13.24 4.95 -24.90
CA ASP A 377 14.66 4.62 -24.93
C ASP A 377 14.78 3.09 -25.01
N LYS A 378 15.11 2.58 -26.20
CA LYS A 378 15.17 1.15 -26.50
C LYS A 378 16.25 0.45 -25.69
N THR A 379 17.39 1.09 -25.48
CA THR A 379 18.54 0.54 -24.75
C THR A 379 18.21 0.37 -23.27
N GLU A 380 17.57 1.38 -22.67
CA GLU A 380 17.10 1.33 -21.29
C GLU A 380 16.00 0.29 -21.09
N LEU A 381 15.05 0.18 -22.02
CA LEU A 381 14.01 -0.84 -21.97
C LEU A 381 14.55 -2.26 -22.16
N ALA A 382 15.49 -2.46 -23.08
CA ALA A 382 16.16 -3.73 -23.28
C ALA A 382 16.89 -4.15 -22.00
N LEU A 383 17.61 -3.23 -21.36
CA LEU A 383 18.27 -3.53 -20.09
C LEU A 383 17.28 -3.84 -18.96
N ILE A 384 16.16 -3.13 -18.84
CA ILE A 384 15.17 -3.43 -17.78
C ILE A 384 14.46 -4.77 -18.03
N LEU A 385 14.09 -5.05 -19.28
CA LEU A 385 13.24 -6.20 -19.62
C LEU A 385 14.03 -7.48 -19.82
N LEU A 386 15.22 -7.38 -20.41
CA LEU A 386 16.06 -8.50 -20.84
C LEU A 386 17.36 -8.62 -20.03
N ASN A 387 17.66 -7.62 -19.19
CA ASN A 387 18.97 -7.49 -18.53
C ASN A 387 20.14 -7.42 -19.53
N ASP A 388 19.87 -6.91 -20.74
CA ASP A 388 20.82 -6.77 -21.84
C ASP A 388 20.48 -5.52 -22.66
N SER A 389 21.40 -4.55 -22.73
CA SER A 389 21.18 -3.27 -23.39
C SER A 389 21.32 -3.32 -24.91
N GLU A 390 21.95 -4.37 -25.46
CA GLU A 390 22.26 -4.47 -26.90
C GLU A 390 21.07 -4.99 -27.71
N HIS A 391 20.17 -5.75 -27.07
CA HIS A 391 19.02 -6.41 -27.73
C HIS A 391 17.83 -5.46 -27.96
N THR A 392 18.12 -4.34 -28.61
CA THR A 392 17.11 -3.32 -28.95
C THR A 392 16.12 -3.80 -30.02
N GLU A 393 16.52 -4.74 -30.89
CA GLU A 393 15.63 -5.35 -31.88
C GLU A 393 14.42 -6.06 -31.25
N TYR A 394 14.56 -6.56 -30.03
CA TYR A 394 13.42 -7.16 -29.33
C TYR A 394 12.40 -6.10 -28.93
N ILE A 395 12.85 -4.93 -28.46
CA ILE A 395 11.96 -3.80 -28.14
C ILE A 395 11.23 -3.31 -29.40
N ASP A 396 11.93 -3.30 -30.54
CA ASP A 396 11.31 -3.00 -31.84
C ASP A 396 10.19 -3.97 -32.18
N SER A 397 10.42 -5.28 -31.99
CA SER A 397 9.36 -6.27 -32.21
C SER A 397 8.12 -6.06 -31.31
N LEU A 398 8.30 -5.53 -30.09
CA LEU A 398 7.19 -5.22 -29.18
C LEU A 398 6.41 -3.97 -29.66
N LEU A 399 7.11 -2.96 -30.15
CA LEU A 399 6.50 -1.76 -30.73
C LEU A 399 5.73 -2.10 -32.01
N GLU A 400 6.31 -2.94 -32.87
CA GLU A 400 5.67 -3.42 -34.10
C GLU A 400 4.37 -4.18 -33.81
N ASP A 401 4.34 -5.08 -32.80
CA ASP A 401 3.09 -5.77 -32.40
C ASP A 401 2.01 -4.77 -31.98
N LEU A 402 2.36 -3.76 -31.18
CA LEU A 402 1.42 -2.73 -30.74
C LEU A 402 0.91 -1.87 -31.89
N GLN A 403 1.77 -1.51 -32.85
CA GLN A 403 1.38 -0.74 -34.04
C GLN A 403 0.47 -1.56 -34.97
N GLN A 404 0.80 -2.82 -35.24
CA GLN A 404 -0.02 -3.71 -36.07
C GLN A 404 -1.42 -3.90 -35.48
N ARG A 405 -1.53 -3.91 -34.15
CA ARG A 405 -2.80 -4.02 -33.42
C ARG A 405 -3.50 -2.68 -33.22
N GLY A 406 -2.95 -1.59 -33.76
CA GLY A 406 -3.51 -0.24 -33.67
C GLY A 406 -3.57 0.31 -32.23
N LEU A 407 -2.73 -0.19 -31.32
CA LEU A 407 -2.69 0.26 -29.92
C LEU A 407 -1.78 1.46 -29.73
N ILE A 408 -0.83 1.68 -30.63
CA ILE A 408 0.04 2.86 -30.69
C ILE A 408 0.23 3.29 -32.16
N VAL A 409 0.60 4.54 -32.37
CA VAL A 409 1.00 5.10 -33.66
C VAL A 409 2.32 5.85 -33.50
N GLU A 410 3.12 5.90 -34.57
CA GLU A 410 4.35 6.68 -34.59
C GLU A 410 4.10 8.01 -35.31
N VAL A 411 4.42 9.11 -34.63
CA VAL A 411 4.25 10.48 -35.13
C VAL A 411 5.54 11.23 -34.84
N ASP A 412 6.17 11.77 -35.88
CA ASP A 412 7.44 12.52 -35.78
C ASP A 412 8.54 11.81 -34.98
N GLY A 413 8.67 10.49 -35.16
CA GLY A 413 9.65 9.66 -34.46
C GLY A 413 9.33 9.38 -32.98
N ARG A 414 8.10 9.65 -32.54
CA ARG A 414 7.60 9.36 -31.19
C ARG A 414 6.39 8.42 -31.25
N TYR A 415 6.35 7.47 -30.33
CA TYR A 415 5.19 6.61 -30.15
C TYR A 415 4.16 7.28 -29.25
N VAL A 416 2.91 7.33 -29.70
CA VAL A 416 1.76 7.86 -28.97
C VAL A 416 0.57 6.94 -29.12
N LEU A 417 -0.45 7.11 -28.27
CA LEU A 417 -1.70 6.38 -28.42
C LEU A 417 -2.47 6.88 -29.65
N PRO A 418 -3.22 6.01 -30.35
CA PRO A 418 -4.12 6.45 -31.41
C PRO A 418 -5.16 7.44 -30.85
N GLY A 419 -5.48 8.48 -31.61
CA GLY A 419 -6.60 9.36 -31.30
C GLY A 419 -7.93 8.62 -31.45
N HIS A 420 -8.93 9.02 -30.66
CA HIS A 420 -10.25 8.39 -30.67
C HIS A 420 -11.29 9.33 -31.30
N SER A 421 -11.75 9.08 -32.52
CA SER A 421 -12.68 9.98 -33.23
C SER A 421 -14.12 10.01 -32.69
N SER A 422 -14.41 9.32 -31.58
CA SER A 422 -15.75 9.24 -30.99
C SER A 422 -15.70 9.39 -29.48
N ILE A 423 -16.68 10.12 -28.93
CA ILE A 423 -16.86 10.30 -27.49
C ILE A 423 -18.08 9.48 -27.06
N PRO A 424 -17.88 8.26 -26.52
CA PRO A 424 -18.97 7.28 -26.34
C PRO A 424 -19.98 7.67 -25.27
N PHE A 425 -19.70 8.72 -24.50
CA PHE A 425 -20.54 9.20 -23.40
C PHE A 425 -21.15 10.59 -23.68
N ALA A 426 -21.14 11.05 -24.93
CA ALA A 426 -21.67 12.36 -25.31
C ALA A 426 -23.19 12.49 -25.04
N ASP A 427 -23.92 11.37 -25.13
CA ASP A 427 -25.37 11.34 -24.91
C ASP A 427 -25.76 11.04 -23.45
N GLU A 428 -24.78 10.90 -22.54
CA GLU A 428 -25.05 10.48 -21.16
C GLU A 428 -25.78 11.59 -20.37
N PRO A 429 -26.99 11.33 -19.83
CA PRO A 429 -27.78 12.35 -19.13
C PRO A 429 -27.05 12.99 -17.94
N ALA A 430 -26.29 12.18 -17.20
CA ALA A 430 -25.52 12.64 -16.04
C ALA A 430 -24.38 13.61 -16.40
N LEU A 431 -23.92 13.60 -17.66
CA LEU A 431 -22.82 14.45 -18.15
C LEU A 431 -23.28 15.69 -18.90
N GLN A 432 -24.56 15.80 -19.24
CA GLN A 432 -25.12 16.92 -20.00
C GLN A 432 -24.74 18.31 -19.47
N PRO A 433 -24.71 18.59 -18.14
CA PRO A 433 -24.26 19.89 -17.65
C PRO A 433 -22.82 20.23 -18.04
N ILE A 434 -21.93 19.24 -17.99
CA ILE A 434 -20.51 19.43 -18.34
C ILE A 434 -20.36 19.55 -19.85
N ILE A 435 -21.07 18.71 -20.61
CA ILE A 435 -21.03 18.71 -22.08
C ILE A 435 -21.53 20.04 -22.60
N TYR A 436 -22.66 20.53 -22.09
CA TYR A 436 -23.16 21.87 -22.41
C TYR A 436 -22.13 22.95 -22.15
N ASP A 437 -21.45 22.93 -20.99
CA ASP A 437 -20.39 23.91 -20.70
C ASP A 437 -19.22 23.79 -21.69
N ILE A 438 -18.82 22.58 -22.05
CA ILE A 438 -17.73 22.32 -23.00
C ILE A 438 -18.11 22.79 -24.40
N GLU A 439 -19.34 22.59 -24.84
CA GLU A 439 -19.80 22.99 -26.17
C GLU A 439 -19.93 24.51 -26.29
N ASN A 440 -20.26 25.19 -25.19
CA ASN A 440 -20.52 26.63 -25.19
C ASN A 440 -19.30 27.49 -24.78
N VAL A 441 -18.20 26.88 -24.31
CA VAL A 441 -17.00 27.66 -23.97
C VAL A 441 -16.31 28.20 -25.23
N GLN A 442 -16.02 29.50 -25.21
CA GLN A 442 -15.30 30.16 -26.30
C GLN A 442 -13.80 30.05 -26.06
N ILE A 443 -13.09 29.47 -27.03
CA ILE A 443 -11.62 29.41 -27.02
C ILE A 443 -11.09 30.74 -27.58
N PRO A 444 -10.24 31.48 -26.86
CA PRO A 444 -9.62 32.69 -27.38
C PRO A 444 -8.83 32.42 -28.68
N ASP A 445 -8.98 33.27 -29.70
CA ASP A 445 -8.37 33.07 -31.03
C ASP A 445 -6.85 32.86 -31.01
N ASN A 446 -6.19 33.48 -30.04
CA ASN A 446 -4.74 33.49 -29.82
C ASN A 446 -4.26 32.38 -28.87
N MET A 447 -5.15 31.47 -28.44
CA MET A 447 -4.77 30.30 -27.63
C MET A 447 -4.32 29.13 -28.54
N PRO A 448 -3.13 28.55 -28.32
CA PRO A 448 -2.72 27.33 -29.00
C PRO A 448 -3.74 26.21 -28.81
N ARG A 449 -4.08 25.48 -29.87
CA ARG A 449 -4.98 24.32 -29.80
C ARG A 449 -4.18 23.01 -29.70
N GLY A 450 -4.85 21.93 -29.31
CA GLY A 450 -4.27 20.58 -29.23
C GLY A 450 -3.98 20.08 -27.82
N ILE A 451 -3.58 18.80 -27.74
CA ILE A 451 -3.48 18.05 -26.47
C ILE A 451 -2.44 18.61 -25.50
N GLU A 452 -1.36 19.21 -26.00
CA GLU A 452 -0.31 19.78 -25.16
C GLU A 452 -0.82 20.98 -24.37
N LYS A 453 -1.64 21.83 -25.02
CA LYS A 453 -2.25 22.97 -24.35
C LYS A 453 -3.32 22.53 -23.36
N ALA A 454 -4.13 21.53 -23.73
CA ALA A 454 -5.11 20.93 -22.82
C ALA A 454 -4.43 20.43 -21.53
N ARG A 455 -3.33 19.67 -21.66
CA ARG A 455 -2.52 19.17 -20.54
C ARG A 455 -1.93 20.30 -19.68
N SER A 456 -1.40 21.35 -20.33
CA SER A 456 -0.87 22.52 -19.63
C SER A 456 -1.96 23.24 -18.81
N LEU A 457 -3.15 23.42 -19.38
CA LEU A 457 -4.29 24.05 -18.71
C LEU A 457 -4.79 23.20 -17.54
N ALA A 458 -4.90 21.88 -17.70
CA ALA A 458 -5.28 20.98 -16.62
C ALA A 458 -4.28 21.04 -15.44
N LYS A 459 -2.98 21.10 -15.74
CA LYS A 459 -1.94 21.28 -14.70
C LYS A 459 -2.09 22.62 -13.98
N THR A 460 -2.33 23.70 -14.71
CA THR A 460 -2.60 25.03 -14.14
C THR A 460 -3.85 25.01 -13.26
N ALA A 461 -4.93 24.40 -13.74
CA ALA A 461 -6.19 24.27 -13.02
C ALA A 461 -6.02 23.50 -11.70
N MET A 462 -5.22 22.44 -11.69
CA MET A 462 -4.90 21.67 -10.50
C MET A 462 -4.22 22.52 -9.42
N LEU A 463 -3.29 23.39 -9.80
CA LEU A 463 -2.60 24.30 -8.88
C LEU A 463 -3.53 25.39 -8.35
N GLN A 464 -4.45 25.87 -9.20
CA GLN A 464 -5.43 26.90 -8.84
C GLN A 464 -6.50 26.40 -7.87
N ARG A 465 -6.81 25.10 -7.87
CA ARG A 465 -7.95 24.51 -7.11
C ARG A 465 -7.96 24.88 -5.63
N SER A 466 -6.81 25.03 -4.98
CA SER A 466 -6.72 25.37 -3.55
C SER A 466 -6.83 26.87 -3.24
N GLN A 467 -6.71 27.73 -4.27
CA GLN A 467 -6.63 29.19 -4.12
C GLN A 467 -7.82 29.91 -4.76
N ASP A 468 -8.26 29.46 -5.94
CA ASP A 468 -9.31 30.08 -6.73
C ASP A 468 -10.09 29.01 -7.52
N PHE A 469 -11.29 28.67 -7.02
CA PHE A 469 -12.18 27.70 -7.67
C PHE A 469 -12.65 28.18 -9.05
N ALA A 470 -12.94 29.47 -9.21
CA ALA A 470 -13.46 30.00 -10.47
C ALA A 470 -12.38 29.99 -11.55
N ALA A 471 -11.14 30.37 -11.21
CA ALA A 471 -10.01 30.23 -12.13
C ALA A 471 -9.71 28.77 -12.48
N SER A 472 -9.75 27.88 -11.48
CA SER A 472 -9.57 26.44 -11.70
C SER A 472 -10.65 25.87 -12.63
N ALA A 473 -11.92 26.23 -12.42
CA ALA A 473 -13.04 25.82 -13.25
C ALA A 473 -12.87 26.28 -14.71
N ARG A 474 -12.54 27.56 -14.93
CA ARG A 474 -12.25 28.08 -16.29
C ARG A 474 -11.11 27.33 -16.98
N SER A 475 -10.01 27.10 -16.27
CA SER A 475 -8.85 26.39 -16.82
C SER A 475 -9.17 24.93 -17.16
N TYR A 476 -9.88 24.22 -16.28
CA TYR A 476 -10.32 22.85 -16.58
C TYR A 476 -11.34 22.80 -17.72
N LEU A 477 -12.28 23.75 -17.79
CA LEU A 477 -13.26 23.80 -18.88
C LEU A 477 -12.57 23.97 -20.24
N MET A 478 -11.59 24.86 -20.31
CA MET A 478 -10.79 25.06 -21.51
C MET A 478 -9.95 23.82 -21.86
N ALA A 479 -9.40 23.13 -20.84
CA ALA A 479 -8.72 21.85 -21.04
C ALA A 479 -9.66 20.76 -21.57
N CYS A 480 -10.89 20.69 -21.04
CA CYS A 480 -11.91 19.77 -21.53
C CYS A 480 -12.25 20.06 -22.99
N ARG A 481 -12.49 21.32 -23.36
CA ARG A 481 -12.79 21.70 -24.75
C ARG A 481 -11.68 21.32 -25.71
N LEU A 482 -10.43 21.69 -25.39
CA LEU A 482 -9.30 21.38 -26.26
C LEU A 482 -9.07 19.86 -26.38
N GLN A 483 -9.25 19.12 -25.29
CA GLN A 483 -9.14 17.66 -25.32
C GLN A 483 -10.31 17.02 -26.07
N TRP A 484 -11.53 17.55 -25.94
CA TRP A 484 -12.72 17.10 -26.67
C TRP A 484 -12.52 17.27 -28.17
N ASP A 485 -12.13 18.47 -28.62
CA ASP A 485 -11.82 18.77 -30.01
C ASP A 485 -10.71 17.85 -30.56
N ALA A 486 -9.66 17.61 -29.77
CA ALA A 486 -8.56 16.75 -30.14
C ALA A 486 -8.99 15.27 -30.27
N VAL A 487 -9.87 14.80 -29.37
CA VAL A 487 -10.47 13.47 -29.45
C VAL A 487 -11.31 13.36 -30.72
N GLU A 488 -12.28 14.25 -30.94
CA GLU A 488 -13.11 14.23 -32.17
C GLU A 488 -12.31 14.30 -33.47
N ALA A 489 -11.22 15.09 -33.48
CA ALA A 489 -10.32 15.19 -34.62
C ALA A 489 -9.45 13.93 -34.84
N GLY A 490 -9.47 12.97 -33.91
CA GLY A 490 -8.60 11.80 -33.92
C GLY A 490 -7.13 12.15 -33.74
N GLU A 491 -6.82 13.25 -33.03
CA GLU A 491 -5.45 13.72 -32.80
C GLU A 491 -4.64 12.64 -32.05
N PRO A 492 -3.47 12.23 -32.55
CA PRO A 492 -2.63 11.25 -31.87
C PRO A 492 -2.27 11.69 -30.43
N GLY A 493 -2.49 10.82 -29.45
CA GLY A 493 -2.32 11.11 -28.03
C GLY A 493 -3.55 11.73 -27.35
N ALA A 494 -4.62 12.06 -28.08
CA ALA A 494 -5.89 12.48 -27.51
C ALA A 494 -6.67 11.27 -26.97
N THR A 495 -6.54 11.02 -25.67
CA THR A 495 -7.19 9.87 -25.01
C THR A 495 -8.53 10.25 -24.37
N LEU A 496 -9.46 9.29 -24.38
CA LEU A 496 -10.71 9.39 -23.60
C LEU A 496 -10.44 9.37 -22.09
N GLU A 497 -9.36 8.72 -21.64
CA GLU A 497 -8.98 8.72 -20.21
C GLU A 497 -8.63 10.12 -19.71
N ASP A 498 -7.84 10.88 -20.48
CA ASP A 498 -7.49 12.25 -20.13
C ASP A 498 -8.71 13.18 -20.21
N LEU A 499 -9.57 13.00 -21.22
CA LEU A 499 -10.83 13.75 -21.33
C LEU A 499 -11.71 13.50 -20.10
N ARG A 500 -11.95 12.23 -19.73
CA ARG A 500 -12.73 11.87 -18.53
C ARG A 500 -12.09 12.42 -17.26
N TRP A 501 -10.76 12.44 -17.17
CA TRP A 501 -10.04 13.02 -16.05
C TRP A 501 -10.24 14.54 -15.95
N TYR A 502 -10.16 15.26 -17.07
CA TYR A 502 -10.42 16.70 -17.12
C TYR A 502 -11.88 17.01 -16.79
N MET A 503 -12.84 16.27 -17.34
CA MET A 503 -14.27 16.43 -17.06
C MET A 503 -14.60 16.21 -15.60
N ALA A 504 -14.10 15.12 -14.98
CA ALA A 504 -14.30 14.88 -13.55
C ALA A 504 -13.63 15.98 -12.71
N SER A 505 -12.46 16.46 -13.13
CA SER A 505 -11.80 17.56 -12.44
C SER A 505 -12.59 18.86 -12.52
N TYR A 506 -13.15 19.19 -13.69
CA TYR A 506 -14.03 20.33 -13.93
C TYR A 506 -15.29 20.22 -13.06
N ALA A 507 -15.96 19.07 -13.11
CA ALA A 507 -17.13 18.76 -12.30
C ALA A 507 -16.91 19.07 -10.82
N SER A 508 -15.79 18.59 -10.27
CA SER A 508 -15.49 18.80 -8.85
C SER A 508 -15.28 20.27 -8.46
N VAL A 509 -14.59 21.05 -9.31
CA VAL A 509 -14.34 22.47 -9.01
C VAL A 509 -15.56 23.34 -9.28
N ARG A 510 -16.34 23.03 -10.31
CA ARG A 510 -17.58 23.75 -10.65
C ARG A 510 -18.66 23.52 -9.59
N ALA A 511 -18.80 22.28 -9.11
CA ALA A 511 -19.64 21.95 -7.97
C ALA A 511 -19.21 22.73 -6.70
N GLY A 512 -17.91 22.82 -6.45
CA GLY A 512 -17.34 23.60 -5.35
C GLY A 512 -17.59 25.11 -5.47
N GLU A 513 -17.36 25.69 -6.65
CA GLU A 513 -17.62 27.10 -6.96
C GLU A 513 -19.10 27.47 -6.69
N LEU A 514 -20.03 26.72 -7.27
CA LEU A 514 -21.47 26.96 -7.11
C LEU A 514 -21.91 26.81 -5.65
N SER A 515 -21.55 25.70 -5.00
CA SER A 515 -22.02 25.42 -3.64
C SER A 515 -21.33 26.24 -2.55
N GLN A 516 -20.02 26.50 -2.65
CA GLN A 516 -19.25 27.13 -1.58
C GLN A 516 -19.12 28.65 -1.76
N ILE A 517 -19.03 29.15 -3.00
CA ILE A 517 -18.87 30.57 -3.27
C ILE A 517 -20.24 31.21 -3.51
N HIS A 518 -21.00 30.67 -4.47
CA HIS A 518 -22.29 31.25 -4.85
C HIS A 518 -23.46 30.81 -3.97
N ARG A 519 -23.27 29.78 -3.13
CA ARG A 519 -24.34 29.15 -2.31
C ARG A 519 -25.53 28.67 -3.14
N ASP A 520 -25.26 28.28 -4.38
CA ASP A 520 -26.24 27.73 -5.31
C ASP A 520 -26.18 26.19 -5.26
N TYR A 521 -26.86 25.63 -4.26
CA TYR A 521 -26.81 24.20 -3.99
C TYR A 521 -27.55 23.37 -5.04
N ALA A 522 -28.71 23.85 -5.51
CA ALA A 522 -29.51 23.18 -6.52
C ALA A 522 -28.75 23.05 -7.85
N HIS A 523 -28.15 24.13 -8.37
CA HIS A 523 -27.38 24.06 -9.62
C HIS A 523 -26.00 23.41 -9.45
N SER A 524 -25.46 23.30 -8.22
CA SER A 524 -24.24 22.53 -7.98
C SER A 524 -24.45 21.02 -8.09
N ARG A 525 -25.66 20.53 -7.80
CA ARG A 525 -26.00 19.10 -7.66
C ARG A 525 -25.72 18.28 -8.92
N PRO A 526 -26.08 18.72 -10.14
CA PRO A 526 -25.76 18.00 -11.37
C PRO A 526 -24.26 17.82 -11.59
N TYR A 527 -23.41 18.78 -11.18
CA TYR A 527 -21.96 18.64 -11.30
C TYR A 527 -21.36 17.65 -10.30
N TYR A 528 -21.95 17.51 -9.10
CA TYR A 528 -21.59 16.41 -8.19
C TYR A 528 -21.95 15.06 -8.80
N LEU A 529 -23.15 14.92 -9.39
CA LEU A 529 -23.57 13.69 -10.05
C LEU A 529 -22.67 13.35 -11.24
N ALA A 530 -22.36 14.31 -12.10
CA ALA A 530 -21.45 14.13 -13.22
C ALA A 530 -20.05 13.67 -12.76
N PHE A 531 -19.54 14.20 -11.64
CA PHE A 531 -18.31 13.71 -11.03
C PHE A 531 -18.41 12.24 -10.62
N PHE A 532 -19.49 11.84 -9.95
CA PHE A 532 -19.67 10.45 -9.51
C PHE A 532 -19.94 9.49 -10.67
N PHE A 533 -20.57 9.94 -11.76
CA PHE A 533 -20.73 9.15 -12.98
C PHE A 533 -19.38 8.77 -13.56
N LEU A 534 -18.47 9.75 -13.67
CA LEU A 534 -17.14 9.53 -14.27
C LEU A 534 -16.24 8.65 -13.39
N VAL A 535 -16.38 8.74 -12.06
CA VAL A 535 -15.47 8.13 -11.07
C VAL A 535 -16.09 6.85 -10.49
N GLN A 536 -15.88 5.71 -11.18
CA GLN A 536 -16.43 4.38 -10.82
C GLN A 536 -15.38 3.44 -10.21
N GLU A 537 -15.72 2.57 -9.26
CA GLU A 537 -14.74 1.82 -8.44
C GLU A 537 -13.71 0.98 -9.22
N ASP A 538 -14.14 0.39 -10.33
CA ASP A 538 -13.35 -0.49 -11.19
C ASP A 538 -12.70 0.25 -12.38
N ASP A 539 -12.75 1.58 -12.37
CA ASP A 539 -12.21 2.43 -13.43
C ASP A 539 -10.79 2.96 -13.11
N PRO A 540 -9.87 3.07 -14.09
CA PRO A 540 -8.55 3.67 -13.87
C PRO A 540 -8.59 5.06 -13.21
N LEU A 541 -9.60 5.89 -13.54
CA LEU A 541 -9.80 7.24 -13.03
C LEU A 541 -10.03 7.27 -11.52
N TRP A 542 -10.64 6.22 -10.97
CA TRP A 542 -10.91 6.08 -9.54
C TRP A 542 -9.66 6.10 -8.68
N SER A 543 -8.55 5.54 -9.19
CA SER A 543 -7.27 5.58 -8.51
C SER A 543 -6.71 7.01 -8.42
N ARG A 544 -6.86 7.80 -9.50
CA ARG A 544 -6.41 9.20 -9.62
C ARG A 544 -7.27 10.14 -8.78
N MET A 545 -8.58 9.93 -8.74
CA MET A 545 -9.55 10.80 -8.06
C MET A 545 -9.86 10.42 -6.61
N ARG A 546 -9.27 9.33 -6.10
CA ARG A 546 -9.57 8.75 -4.77
C ARG A 546 -9.64 9.78 -3.63
N GLY A 547 -8.73 10.76 -3.63
CA GLY A 547 -8.66 11.78 -2.58
C GLY A 547 -9.87 12.73 -2.54
N LEU A 548 -10.62 12.86 -3.65
CA LEU A 548 -11.77 13.76 -3.77
C LEU A 548 -13.10 13.08 -3.51
N ILE A 549 -13.17 11.75 -3.58
CA ILE A 549 -14.44 10.99 -3.55
C ILE A 549 -15.21 11.24 -2.24
N ASN A 550 -14.56 11.03 -1.09
CA ASN A 550 -15.19 11.23 0.20
C ASN A 550 -15.53 12.70 0.47
N PRO A 551 -14.62 13.67 0.23
CA PRO A 551 -14.97 15.09 0.34
C PRO A 551 -16.17 15.49 -0.53
N MET A 552 -16.17 15.10 -1.81
CA MET A 552 -17.28 15.38 -2.73
C MET A 552 -18.59 14.81 -2.20
N LEU A 553 -18.57 13.57 -1.68
CA LEU A 553 -19.76 12.91 -1.16
C LEU A 553 -20.27 13.57 0.13
N SER A 554 -19.36 13.97 1.02
CA SER A 554 -19.72 14.73 2.22
C SER A 554 -20.36 16.07 1.86
N TYR A 555 -19.76 16.83 0.94
CA TYR A 555 -20.34 18.11 0.49
C TYR A 555 -21.69 17.93 -0.20
N TYR A 556 -21.82 16.90 -1.05
CA TYR A 556 -23.06 16.57 -1.74
C TYR A 556 -24.22 16.50 -0.75
N TRP A 557 -24.12 15.67 0.29
CA TRP A 557 -25.20 15.56 1.29
C TRP A 557 -25.27 16.73 2.28
N VAL A 558 -24.15 17.29 2.73
CA VAL A 558 -24.15 18.43 3.66
C VAL A 558 -24.81 19.66 3.06
N ASN A 559 -24.73 19.83 1.73
CA ASN A 559 -25.39 20.95 1.05
C ASN A 559 -26.92 20.91 1.22
N ALA A 560 -27.54 19.76 1.52
CA ALA A 560 -28.97 19.68 1.82
C ALA A 560 -29.37 20.49 3.06
N TRP A 561 -28.56 20.46 4.14
CA TRP A 561 -28.76 21.31 5.32
C TRP A 561 -28.67 22.79 4.95
N ARG A 562 -27.68 23.14 4.12
CA ARG A 562 -27.40 24.53 3.76
C ARG A 562 -28.47 25.11 2.84
N GLU A 563 -28.99 24.28 1.93
CA GLU A 563 -30.09 24.61 1.03
C GLU A 563 -31.38 24.92 1.80
N LEU A 564 -31.63 24.19 2.88
CA LEU A 564 -32.79 24.38 3.76
C LEU A 564 -32.56 25.42 4.88
N GLY A 565 -31.38 26.04 4.95
CA GLY A 565 -31.04 27.02 5.99
C GLY A 565 -30.88 26.42 7.40
N LEU A 566 -30.70 25.10 7.52
CA LEU A 566 -30.55 24.38 8.78
C LEU A 566 -29.10 24.49 9.29
N ASN A 567 -28.85 25.50 10.13
CA ASN A 567 -27.54 25.72 10.73
C ASN A 567 -27.28 24.83 11.96
N ALA A 568 -28.33 24.48 12.72
CA ALA A 568 -28.24 23.56 13.84
C ALA A 568 -28.14 22.11 13.32
N GLY A 569 -27.22 21.31 13.87
CA GLY A 569 -27.04 19.91 13.47
C GLY A 569 -26.28 19.68 12.17
N ASN A 570 -25.82 20.75 11.49
CA ASN A 570 -25.04 20.65 10.26
C ASN A 570 -23.72 19.87 10.50
N PRO A 571 -23.48 18.74 9.80
CA PRO A 571 -22.30 17.93 10.02
C PRO A 571 -20.97 18.66 9.73
N SER A 572 -19.98 18.46 10.60
CA SER A 572 -18.64 18.97 10.38
C SER A 572 -17.92 18.15 9.31
N LEU A 573 -17.60 18.77 8.18
CA LEU A 573 -16.94 18.13 7.04
C LEU A 573 -15.55 17.54 7.37
N ASN A 574 -14.90 18.03 8.43
CA ASN A 574 -13.59 17.55 8.87
C ASN A 574 -13.66 16.37 9.86
N ALA A 575 -14.84 16.14 10.46
CA ALA A 575 -15.00 15.20 11.58
C ALA A 575 -16.09 14.15 11.34
N THR A 576 -16.93 14.30 10.32
CA THR A 576 -18.05 13.40 10.04
C THR A 576 -17.84 12.69 8.71
N THR A 577 -17.90 11.37 8.74
CA THR A 577 -17.76 10.54 7.54
C THR A 577 -19.02 10.63 6.66
N PRO A 578 -18.93 10.34 5.34
CA PRO A 578 -20.13 10.31 4.49
C PRO A 578 -21.23 9.38 5.01
N ALA A 579 -20.87 8.23 5.58
CA ALA A 579 -21.81 7.29 6.20
C ALA A 579 -22.58 7.92 7.38
N GLU A 580 -21.88 8.64 8.25
CA GLU A 580 -22.52 9.34 9.38
C GLU A 580 -23.36 10.53 8.91
N ILE A 581 -22.93 11.25 7.86
CA ILE A 581 -23.71 12.33 7.24
C ILE A 581 -25.02 11.76 6.70
N ALA A 582 -24.96 10.65 5.96
CA ALA A 582 -26.16 9.99 5.42
C ALA A 582 -27.13 9.59 6.53
N VAL A 583 -26.65 8.96 7.61
CA VAL A 583 -27.49 8.59 8.76
C VAL A 583 -28.12 9.83 9.40
N ARG A 584 -27.34 10.88 9.66
CA ARG A 584 -27.86 12.12 10.27
C ARG A 584 -28.90 12.83 9.38
N ALA A 585 -28.73 12.77 8.07
CA ALA A 585 -29.70 13.34 7.13
C ALA A 585 -31.00 12.53 7.11
N ALA A 586 -30.87 11.20 7.04
CA ALA A 586 -31.99 10.27 6.94
C ALA A 586 -32.86 10.23 8.20
N THR A 587 -32.27 10.50 9.37
CA THR A 587 -32.94 10.43 10.68
C THR A 587 -33.15 11.79 11.31
N HIS A 588 -33.09 12.87 10.53
CA HIS A 588 -33.25 14.22 11.05
C HIS A 588 -34.71 14.49 11.47
N GLU A 589 -34.91 15.38 12.44
CA GLU A 589 -36.25 15.76 12.90
C GLU A 589 -37.04 16.56 11.84
N ASP A 590 -36.35 17.17 10.89
CA ASP A 590 -36.93 17.97 9.81
C ASP A 590 -37.28 17.08 8.60
N PRO A 591 -38.57 16.90 8.26
CA PRO A 591 -38.99 16.04 7.16
C PRO A 591 -38.51 16.52 5.78
N ALA A 592 -38.31 17.83 5.61
CA ALA A 592 -37.84 18.39 4.34
C ALA A 592 -36.40 17.98 4.05
N LEU A 593 -35.55 17.92 5.09
CA LEU A 593 -34.17 17.44 4.95
C LEU A 593 -34.13 15.95 4.61
N CYS A 594 -34.94 15.13 5.28
CA CYS A 594 -35.03 13.70 5.00
C CYS A 594 -35.47 13.45 3.55
N SER A 595 -36.49 14.18 3.08
CA SER A 595 -36.99 14.09 1.70
C SER A 595 -35.95 14.54 0.67
N LEU A 596 -35.25 15.65 0.93
CA LEU A 596 -34.20 16.14 0.04
C LEU A 596 -33.02 15.17 -0.02
N TRP A 597 -32.56 14.66 1.13
CA TRP A 597 -31.51 13.64 1.18
C TRP A 597 -31.91 12.36 0.44
N TYR A 598 -33.17 11.92 0.57
CA TYR A 598 -33.69 10.75 -0.14
C TYR A 598 -33.58 10.96 -1.65
N SER A 599 -34.14 12.07 -2.17
CA SER A 599 -34.06 12.41 -3.60
C SER A 599 -32.62 12.49 -4.11
N MET A 600 -31.73 13.14 -3.34
CA MET A 600 -30.32 13.25 -3.70
C MET A 600 -29.61 11.89 -3.72
N SER A 601 -29.96 10.98 -2.80
CA SER A 601 -29.35 9.66 -2.70
C SER A 601 -29.86 8.71 -3.78
N THR A 602 -31.13 8.80 -4.17
CA THR A 602 -31.68 8.09 -5.33
C THR A 602 -30.98 8.51 -6.62
N ALA A 603 -30.82 9.81 -6.87
CA ALA A 603 -30.08 10.29 -8.04
C ALA A 603 -28.61 9.84 -8.05
N LEU A 604 -27.99 9.73 -6.87
CA LEU A 604 -26.63 9.19 -6.75
C LEU A 604 -26.59 7.68 -7.01
N ALA A 605 -27.62 6.93 -6.62
CA ALA A 605 -27.72 5.48 -6.85
C ALA A 605 -27.87 5.17 -8.34
N GLU A 606 -28.66 5.96 -9.09
CA GLU A 606 -28.80 5.84 -10.54
C GLU A 606 -27.46 6.03 -11.26
N VAL A 607 -26.64 6.98 -10.77
CA VAL A 607 -25.39 7.39 -11.42
C VAL A 607 -24.18 6.56 -10.98
N ASN A 608 -24.13 6.15 -9.71
CA ASN A 608 -23.02 5.39 -9.14
C ASN A 608 -23.51 4.42 -8.06
N PRO A 609 -24.10 3.28 -8.45
CA PRO A 609 -24.64 2.30 -7.51
C PRO A 609 -23.56 1.65 -6.64
N GLY A 610 -22.33 1.54 -7.15
CA GLY A 610 -21.18 1.01 -6.40
C GLY A 610 -20.85 1.87 -5.17
N LEU A 611 -20.82 3.20 -5.35
CA LEU A 611 -20.53 4.13 -4.27
C LEU A 611 -21.60 4.11 -3.18
N VAL A 612 -22.88 4.04 -3.55
CA VAL A 612 -24.00 3.94 -2.59
C VAL A 612 -23.94 2.62 -1.82
N ARG A 613 -23.69 1.49 -2.51
CA ARG A 613 -23.49 0.18 -1.86
C ARG A 613 -22.35 0.21 -0.85
N ARG A 614 -21.26 0.90 -1.16
CA ARG A 614 -20.16 1.09 -0.23
C ARG A 614 -20.57 1.88 1.00
N VAL A 615 -21.34 2.95 0.84
CA VAL A 615 -21.82 3.74 2.00
C VAL A 615 -22.73 2.90 2.88
N ALA A 616 -23.68 2.16 2.30
CA ALA A 616 -24.54 1.24 3.05
C ALA A 616 -23.71 0.20 3.82
N SER A 617 -22.73 -0.42 3.17
CA SER A 617 -21.79 -1.36 3.81
C SER A 617 -21.02 -0.72 4.97
N GLN A 618 -20.56 0.53 4.80
CA GLN A 618 -19.84 1.26 5.85
C GLN A 618 -20.75 1.60 7.04
N ILE A 619 -22.02 1.92 6.80
CA ILE A 619 -23.01 2.15 7.86
C ILE A 619 -23.19 0.87 8.70
N ARG A 620 -23.36 -0.28 8.03
CA ARG A 620 -23.48 -1.60 8.70
C ARG A 620 -22.22 -1.95 9.51
N LEU A 621 -21.03 -1.69 8.96
CA LEU A 621 -19.76 -1.98 9.64
C LEU A 621 -19.53 -1.08 10.86
N ASN A 622 -19.91 0.21 10.79
CA ASN A 622 -19.61 1.16 11.87
C ASN A 622 -20.49 0.95 13.10
N ARG A 623 -21.78 0.60 12.93
CA ARG A 623 -22.75 0.41 14.03
C ARG A 623 -23.81 -0.64 13.70
N GLY A 624 -23.38 -1.85 13.37
CA GLY A 624 -24.25 -2.96 12.94
C GLY A 624 -25.37 -3.31 13.93
N ASP A 625 -25.18 -3.04 15.23
CA ASP A 625 -26.16 -3.35 16.27
C ASP A 625 -27.23 -2.26 16.45
N SER A 626 -27.07 -1.08 15.82
CA SER A 626 -28.05 0.00 15.94
C SER A 626 -29.19 -0.19 14.94
N PRO A 627 -30.45 -0.36 15.38
CA PRO A 627 -31.59 -0.58 14.48
C PRO A 627 -31.81 0.59 13.52
N ILE A 628 -31.49 1.81 13.96
CA ILE A 628 -31.56 3.03 13.15
C ILE A 628 -30.54 2.98 12.00
N TYR A 629 -29.31 2.55 12.27
CA TYR A 629 -28.26 2.47 11.24
C TYR A 629 -28.57 1.36 10.24
N ALA A 630 -29.07 0.21 10.71
CA ALA A 630 -29.54 -0.86 9.85
C ALA A 630 -30.65 -0.38 8.91
N GLN A 631 -31.66 0.32 9.43
CA GLN A 631 -32.76 0.86 8.62
C GLN A 631 -32.27 1.85 7.54
N VAL A 632 -31.32 2.74 7.86
CA VAL A 632 -30.76 3.66 6.86
C VAL A 632 -29.94 2.90 5.81
N ALA A 633 -29.17 1.89 6.20
CA ALA A 633 -28.44 1.06 5.25
C ALA A 633 -29.39 0.29 4.33
N ASP A 634 -30.47 -0.29 4.87
CA ASP A 634 -31.52 -0.96 4.10
C ASP A 634 -32.19 0.03 3.13
N THR A 635 -32.44 1.27 3.56
CA THR A 635 -33.03 2.31 2.70
C THR A 635 -32.13 2.64 1.51
N LEU A 636 -30.82 2.77 1.74
CA LEU A 636 -29.84 2.98 0.66
C LEU A 636 -29.73 1.76 -0.27
N GLU A 637 -29.84 0.54 0.26
CA GLU A 637 -29.86 -0.68 -0.55
C GLU A 637 -31.15 -0.80 -1.38
N GLN A 638 -32.30 -0.38 -0.86
CA GLN A 638 -33.54 -0.32 -1.61
C GLN A 638 -33.47 0.66 -2.79
N MET A 639 -32.78 1.79 -2.63
CA MET A 639 -32.54 2.74 -3.73
C MET A 639 -31.73 2.12 -4.88
N LEU A 640 -30.99 1.04 -4.66
CA LEU A 640 -30.23 0.33 -5.70
C LEU A 640 -31.09 -0.66 -6.49
N MET A 641 -32.32 -0.95 -6.04
CA MET A 641 -33.24 -1.90 -6.67
C MET A 641 -34.34 -1.21 -7.48
N GLN A 642 -34.42 0.12 -7.40
CA GLN A 642 -35.30 0.98 -8.19
C GLN A 642 -34.56 1.43 -9.44
#